data_AF-A0A0A0M349-F1
#
_entry.id   AF-A0A0A0M349-F1
#
_cell.length_a   1.000
_cell.length_b   1.000
_cell.length_c   1.000
_cell.angle_alpha   90.00
_cell.angle_beta   90.00
_cell.angle_gamma   90.00
#
_symmetry.space_group_name_H-M   'P 1'
#
loop_
_entity.id
_entity.type
_entity.pdbx_description
1 polymer ?
#
loop_
_entity_poly.entity_id
_entity_poly.type
_entity_poly.pdbx_seq_one_letter_code
_entity_poly.pdbx_strand_id
1 'polypeptide(L)'
;MEPPPLIDLRDGDGDDSSSSFTNSYTQNLNHLNHGFNYLNQEDTTRTYSPQFFDSSSSSSDNENNGVSSNSVESTTKRLDYMLQFLDRKLSSQSVSYSNRDGDIQDSDYDGSSSSLPEFIGRGGGTGIFRLPVRAAVHPHRPPSLEVRPHPLRETQIGCFFRTVAGSESQLWAGSEYGVRFWNFEDLYAAAEDMVVRGGDEETAPFRESVRTSPTLCLVADEGNRLVWSGHKDGRIRSWRMDIPSLNSNDHFTEALSWQAHRGPVFSLVMTSYGDLWSGSEGGALKVWSWEAIERALSMTEGENHMASLLMERSYVDLRTQVSVSFSNTFTWDVKYLLSDDSTAKVWSGSDLSFALWDARTRELLKVFNTDGQLENRIDMTSVQDFTLEPVSFSKKEKTQSAFGFFQRSRNAIMGAADAVRRAAVKGAFGDDNRRTEALVITIDGMIWTGCTSGLLVQWDKHGNRLQDFHHHSHAVQCLCTFGSRVWVGYASGTVQVLDLKGRLLGGWVAHSCPVIEMCAGSGYIFTLANHGGIRGWNVTSPGPLDSILRSELAAKEFMYTRMENLKIFTGTWNVGQEKASPDSLISWLGSVVSDVGIVVVGLQEVEMGAGFLAMSAAKETVGLEGSSLGQWWLDMIGKTLGEGSTFQRVGSRQLAGLLIAIWVRSNIRAYVGDVDAAAVPCGFGRAIGNKGAVGLRIRVFDRVLCFVNCHFAAHLEAVNRRNADFDHVYRNMSFHRPSNPFGTTAACSSPTAQTVRSSNAFVGSSVEMTPELSESDLIIFLGDFNYRLNGVSYDEARDFISQRCFDWLKEKDQLRTEMESGNVFQGMREAVITFPPTYKFERQQQGLSGYDSGEKKRVPAWCDRILYRDSRSSSASGCSLDCPVVTSISQYEACMDVVDSDHKPVRCIFDVNIARVDESIRRQELGEILHSNEKIKHILEVLCKIPEVIVSTNNILLQHEDTSLLRITNKCEKSDAIFKIVCEGQSTIRVNGKASGHYSLRGSFGFPRWLEVSPATGIIKPNQIVEVSVRLEESHMSEGFVDGQPQNSWCEVTRDKEVILLVKVYGTFSSKSKNHRIRVRHCVSPKREGTGTKTNNSTQIHGSLLHRSDIQRLSMSSDVVDHLRNLHTP
;
A
#
# COMPACT_ATOMS: atom_id res chain seq x y z
N MET A 1 -9.92 -67.37 46.41
CA MET A 1 -8.66 -67.49 45.63
C MET A 1 -8.83 -66.65 44.38
N GLU A 2 -7.73 -66.08 43.87
CA GLU A 2 -7.61 -65.63 42.47
C GLU A 2 -7.81 -66.84 41.52
N PRO A 3 -8.01 -66.69 40.18
CA PRO A 3 -7.60 -65.55 39.35
C PRO A 3 -8.69 -65.14 38.29
N PRO A 4 -8.49 -64.94 36.96
CA PRO A 4 -9.34 -64.08 36.10
C PRO A 4 -10.08 -64.96 35.02
N PRO A 5 -10.35 -64.60 33.73
CA PRO A 5 -10.23 -63.34 32.97
C PRO A 5 -11.39 -63.02 31.96
N LEU A 6 -11.23 -61.92 31.19
CA LEU A 6 -11.68 -61.65 29.80
C LEU A 6 -13.18 -61.78 29.40
N ILE A 7 -13.73 -60.71 28.78
CA ILE A 7 -14.39 -60.67 27.44
C ILE A 7 -15.09 -59.31 27.20
N ASP A 8 -15.19 -58.86 25.93
CA ASP A 8 -15.95 -57.67 25.49
C ASP A 8 -17.48 -57.81 25.65
N LEU A 9 -18.20 -56.68 25.80
CA LEU A 9 -19.19 -56.17 24.81
C LEU A 9 -20.09 -55.03 25.35
N ARG A 10 -20.16 -53.94 24.56
CA ARG A 10 -21.30 -53.01 24.31
C ARG A 10 -21.98 -52.21 25.43
N ASP A 11 -21.90 -50.88 25.22
CA ASP A 11 -23.01 -49.93 25.01
C ASP A 11 -24.19 -49.86 26.00
N GLY A 12 -24.40 -48.67 26.56
CA GLY A 12 -25.63 -48.26 27.26
C GLY A 12 -25.66 -46.75 27.52
N ASP A 13 -26.64 -46.06 26.95
CA ASP A 13 -26.85 -44.61 27.10
C ASP A 13 -27.47 -44.23 28.47
N GLY A 14 -27.45 -42.93 28.82
CA GLY A 14 -28.21 -42.41 29.96
C GLY A 14 -27.92 -40.94 30.29
N ASP A 15 -28.63 -40.02 29.65
CA ASP A 15 -28.44 -38.57 29.81
C ASP A 15 -29.60 -37.88 30.56
N ASP A 16 -29.24 -36.87 31.36
CA ASP A 16 -29.97 -35.69 31.86
C ASP A 16 -31.33 -35.72 32.65
N SER A 17 -31.52 -34.65 33.43
CA SER A 17 -32.78 -33.96 33.83
C SER A 17 -33.54 -34.25 35.15
N SER A 18 -33.14 -33.50 36.20
CA SER A 18 -34.02 -32.67 37.08
C SER A 18 -34.89 -33.26 38.25
N SER A 19 -34.68 -32.71 39.47
CA SER A 19 -35.63 -31.81 40.22
C SER A 19 -35.89 -32.06 41.74
N SER A 20 -36.00 -30.94 42.48
CA SER A 20 -36.84 -30.66 43.68
C SER A 20 -36.35 -30.87 45.15
N PHE A 21 -37.00 -30.09 46.06
CA PHE A 21 -36.95 -30.02 47.54
C PHE A 21 -35.70 -29.38 48.22
N THR A 22 -35.73 -28.07 48.57
CA THR A 22 -36.19 -27.41 49.84
C THR A 22 -35.23 -27.56 51.04
N ASN A 23 -35.02 -26.58 51.93
CA ASN A 23 -35.75 -25.36 52.33
C ASN A 23 -34.75 -24.37 53.01
N SER A 24 -34.98 -23.11 53.44
CA SER A 24 -36.09 -22.13 53.53
C SER A 24 -35.46 -20.72 53.82
N TYR A 25 -36.09 -19.58 54.19
CA TYR A 25 -37.47 -19.16 54.51
C TYR A 25 -37.61 -17.60 54.42
N THR A 26 -38.80 -17.09 54.05
CA THR A 26 -39.39 -15.76 54.36
C THR A 26 -38.57 -14.45 54.41
N GLN A 27 -38.95 -13.49 53.56
CA GLN A 27 -39.82 -12.36 53.97
C GLN A 27 -40.76 -11.97 52.81
N ASN A 28 -41.82 -11.19 53.05
CA ASN A 28 -42.96 -11.11 52.10
C ASN A 28 -43.82 -9.82 52.15
N LEU A 29 -44.36 -9.45 50.99
CA LEU A 29 -45.51 -8.57 50.69
C LEU A 29 -45.45 -7.01 50.82
N ASN A 30 -45.95 -6.39 49.74
CA ASN A 30 -46.83 -5.19 49.62
C ASN A 30 -46.27 -3.77 49.32
N HIS A 31 -46.72 -3.22 48.18
CA HIS A 31 -46.96 -1.79 47.93
C HIS A 31 -48.19 -1.28 48.70
N LEU A 32 -48.31 0.05 48.92
CA LEU A 32 -49.52 0.85 48.57
C LEU A 32 -49.36 2.37 48.76
N ASN A 33 -49.76 3.13 47.71
CA ASN A 33 -50.41 4.45 47.65
C ASN A 33 -50.00 5.72 48.47
N HIS A 34 -50.11 6.85 47.74
CA HIS A 34 -50.29 8.25 48.17
C HIS A 34 -49.14 8.94 48.96
N GLY A 35 -48.97 10.27 48.90
CA GLY A 35 -49.56 11.24 47.96
C GLY A 35 -49.73 12.67 48.50
N PHE A 36 -48.92 13.61 47.98
CA PHE A 36 -49.06 15.08 48.06
C PHE A 36 -48.95 15.78 49.43
N ASN A 37 -48.64 17.10 49.36
CA ASN A 37 -48.75 18.14 50.40
C ASN A 37 -47.74 18.09 51.57
N TYR A 38 -47.23 19.21 52.12
CA TYR A 38 -47.10 20.61 51.66
C TYR A 38 -46.29 21.41 52.72
N LEU A 39 -45.50 22.41 52.31
CA LEU A 39 -45.02 23.54 53.16
C LEU A 39 -44.13 23.12 54.37
N ASN A 40 -43.27 23.91 55.03
CA ASN A 40 -42.82 25.31 54.96
C ASN A 40 -41.42 25.34 55.65
N GLN A 41 -40.57 26.37 55.70
CA GLN A 41 -40.61 27.78 55.28
C GLN A 41 -39.16 28.34 55.24
N GLU A 42 -38.91 29.41 54.45
CA GLU A 42 -38.01 30.56 54.75
C GLU A 42 -36.49 30.34 55.11
N ASP A 43 -35.55 31.24 54.79
CA ASP A 43 -35.68 32.56 54.13
C ASP A 43 -34.40 33.07 53.40
N THR A 44 -34.59 33.98 52.43
CA THR A 44 -33.67 35.03 51.90
C THR A 44 -32.23 34.70 51.42
N THR A 45 -31.62 35.40 50.45
CA THR A 45 -32.05 36.55 49.61
C THR A 45 -31.25 36.60 48.28
N ARG A 46 -31.97 36.75 47.15
CA ARG A 46 -31.74 37.70 46.00
C ARG A 46 -30.35 37.72 45.28
N THR A 47 -30.21 38.09 43.99
CA THR A 47 -31.08 38.95 43.15
C THR A 47 -30.98 38.61 41.64
N TYR A 48 -32.11 38.25 41.02
CA TYR A 48 -32.52 38.47 39.61
C TYR A 48 -31.56 38.30 38.42
N SER A 49 -31.88 37.32 37.57
CA SER A 49 -31.87 37.44 36.10
C SER A 49 -33.26 37.88 35.60
N PRO A 50 -33.40 38.49 34.40
CA PRO A 50 -34.71 38.75 33.79
C PRO A 50 -35.26 37.52 33.03
N GLN A 51 -36.53 37.17 33.28
CA GLN A 51 -37.35 36.28 32.44
C GLN A 51 -38.58 37.04 31.94
N PHE A 52 -39.03 36.78 30.70
CA PHE A 52 -40.42 36.81 30.19
C PHE A 52 -40.38 36.30 28.72
N PHE A 53 -41.38 35.63 28.13
CA PHE A 53 -42.36 34.61 28.58
C PHE A 53 -43.02 34.00 27.31
N ASP A 54 -43.79 32.91 27.43
CA ASP A 54 -44.52 32.22 26.35
C ASP A 54 -45.52 33.12 25.56
N SER A 55 -46.06 32.80 24.38
CA SER A 55 -46.72 31.52 24.04
C SER A 55 -47.29 31.47 22.59
N SER A 56 -47.23 30.29 21.94
CA SER A 56 -48.14 29.80 20.86
C SER A 56 -48.18 30.56 19.50
N SER A 57 -48.60 29.99 18.35
CA SER A 57 -49.21 28.67 18.03
C SER A 57 -48.89 28.17 16.59
N SER A 58 -48.73 26.84 16.44
CA SER A 58 -49.07 26.00 15.27
C SER A 58 -48.59 26.32 13.84
N SER A 59 -47.73 25.45 13.29
CA SER A 59 -48.07 24.61 12.12
C SER A 59 -47.23 23.32 12.11
N SER A 60 -47.67 22.29 11.36
CA SER A 60 -46.89 21.08 11.04
C SER A 60 -45.81 21.40 9.97
N ASP A 61 -44.83 20.56 9.60
CA ASP A 61 -44.76 19.08 9.53
C ASP A 61 -43.33 18.50 9.72
N ASN A 62 -43.29 17.19 10.01
CA ASN A 62 -42.19 16.21 9.90
C ASN A 62 -40.75 16.68 9.54
N GLU A 63 -39.82 16.62 10.50
CA GLU A 63 -38.50 16.00 10.29
C GLU A 63 -38.13 15.13 11.51
N ASN A 64 -37.69 13.89 11.28
CA ASN A 64 -37.33 12.93 12.32
C ASN A 64 -35.80 12.76 12.39
N ASN A 65 -35.09 13.84 12.70
CA ASN A 65 -33.62 13.83 12.82
C ASN A 65 -33.19 13.16 14.13
N GLY A 66 -33.10 11.82 14.09
CA GLY A 66 -32.45 11.03 15.12
C GLY A 66 -30.95 11.30 15.17
N VAL A 67 -30.53 12.26 15.99
CA VAL A 67 -29.11 12.53 16.26
C VAL A 67 -28.47 11.28 16.88
N SER A 68 -27.49 10.68 16.19
CA SER A 68 -26.83 9.45 16.65
C SER A 68 -25.94 9.70 17.87
N SER A 69 -25.85 8.70 18.75
CA SER A 69 -24.95 8.71 19.93
C SER A 69 -23.49 8.97 19.54
N ASN A 70 -23.07 8.44 18.40
CA ASN A 70 -21.70 8.54 17.86
C ASN A 70 -21.30 10.00 17.56
N SER A 71 -22.27 10.85 17.19
CA SER A 71 -22.03 12.30 17.02
C SER A 71 -21.64 12.96 18.34
N VAL A 72 -22.29 12.57 19.45
CA VAL A 72 -22.00 13.08 20.79
C VAL A 72 -20.59 12.68 21.21
N GLU A 73 -20.20 11.41 21.06
CA GLU A 73 -18.85 10.99 21.46
C GLU A 73 -17.74 11.67 20.62
N SER A 74 -17.94 11.85 19.30
CA SER A 74 -17.01 12.63 18.47
C SER A 74 -16.91 14.08 18.96
N THR A 75 -18.03 14.74 19.29
CA THR A 75 -17.99 16.10 19.83
C THR A 75 -17.35 16.19 21.22
N THR A 76 -17.57 15.21 22.11
CA THR A 76 -16.91 15.14 23.43
C THR A 76 -15.41 15.01 23.28
N LYS A 77 -14.94 14.06 22.45
CA LYS A 77 -13.53 13.89 22.10
C LYS A 77 -12.93 15.20 21.59
N ARG A 78 -13.56 15.84 20.60
CA ARG A 78 -13.12 17.16 20.08
C ARG A 78 -13.04 18.23 21.18
N LEU A 79 -14.00 18.28 22.10
CA LEU A 79 -14.01 19.22 23.23
C LEU A 79 -12.84 18.98 24.19
N ASP A 80 -12.56 17.72 24.55
CA ASP A 80 -11.42 17.35 25.41
C ASP A 80 -10.09 17.82 24.80
N TYR A 81 -9.92 17.71 23.48
CA TYR A 81 -8.72 18.15 22.79
C TYR A 81 -8.58 19.68 22.75
N MET A 82 -9.71 20.41 22.62
CA MET A 82 -9.73 21.87 22.79
C MET A 82 -9.31 22.28 24.20
N LEU A 83 -9.80 21.58 25.24
CA LEU A 83 -9.46 21.85 26.64
C LEU A 83 -7.96 21.56 26.92
N GLN A 84 -7.44 20.42 26.48
CA GLN A 84 -6.01 20.08 26.58
C GLN A 84 -5.11 21.09 25.84
N PHE A 85 -5.55 21.58 24.67
CA PHE A 85 -4.82 22.61 23.93
C PHE A 85 -4.79 23.94 24.68
N LEU A 86 -5.92 24.36 25.26
CA LEU A 86 -6.06 25.61 26.02
C LEU A 86 -5.24 25.57 27.31
N ASP A 87 -5.32 24.48 28.07
CA ASP A 87 -4.53 24.30 29.30
C ASP A 87 -3.02 24.39 29.02
N ARG A 88 -2.54 23.68 28.00
CA ARG A 88 -1.14 23.79 27.54
C ARG A 88 -0.77 25.21 27.10
N LYS A 89 -1.69 25.97 26.48
CA LYS A 89 -1.47 27.37 26.08
C LYS A 89 -1.36 28.32 27.27
N LEU A 90 -2.09 28.06 28.35
CA LEU A 90 -2.03 28.83 29.60
C LEU A 90 -0.77 28.45 30.40
N SER A 91 -0.50 27.16 30.55
CA SER A 91 0.68 26.62 31.25
C SER A 91 2.01 26.96 30.56
N SER A 92 2.02 27.18 29.25
CA SER A 92 3.21 27.72 28.54
C SER A 92 3.38 29.23 28.64
N GLN A 93 2.37 29.97 29.13
CA GLN A 93 2.47 31.41 29.40
C GLN A 93 2.91 31.71 30.84
N SER A 94 2.49 30.91 31.84
CA SER A 94 2.89 31.10 33.24
C SER A 94 4.41 31.04 33.44
N VAL A 95 5.10 30.13 32.75
CA VAL A 95 6.57 29.96 32.78
C VAL A 95 7.34 31.20 32.28
N SER A 96 6.70 32.11 31.54
CA SER A 96 7.35 33.33 31.03
C SER A 96 7.34 34.52 32.00
N TYR A 97 6.64 34.41 33.15
CA TYR A 97 6.52 35.49 34.15
C TYR A 97 7.23 35.23 35.49
N SER A 98 7.64 33.99 35.79
CA SER A 98 8.24 33.58 37.08
C SER A 98 9.74 33.90 37.25
N ASN A 99 10.23 34.98 36.62
CA ASN A 99 11.65 35.39 36.67
C ASN A 99 11.82 36.80 37.27
N ARG A 100 11.35 36.98 38.51
CA ARG A 100 11.76 38.07 39.39
C ARG A 100 11.50 37.76 40.86
N ASP A 101 12.46 38.21 41.67
CA ASP A 101 12.49 38.26 43.13
C ASP A 101 12.29 36.90 43.82
N GLY A 102 13.29 36.48 44.60
CA GLY A 102 13.31 35.19 45.29
C GLY A 102 13.29 35.36 46.81
N ASP A 103 12.75 34.35 47.49
CA ASP A 103 13.00 34.11 48.90
C ASP A 103 13.03 32.60 49.16
N ILE A 104 13.68 32.16 50.25
CA ILE A 104 13.90 30.73 50.53
C ILE A 104 12.87 30.23 51.56
N GLN A 105 12.11 29.19 51.20
CA GLN A 105 11.40 28.37 52.18
C GLN A 105 11.09 26.96 51.64
N ASP A 106 11.35 25.94 52.45
CA ASP A 106 11.08 24.54 52.12
C ASP A 106 9.59 24.18 52.28
N SER A 107 9.06 23.39 51.35
CA SER A 107 7.87 22.56 51.56
C SER A 107 7.88 21.36 50.60
N ASP A 108 7.83 20.15 51.15
CA ASP A 108 7.83 18.89 50.39
C ASP A 108 6.56 18.64 49.55
N TYR A 109 6.66 17.65 48.66
CA TYR A 109 5.58 17.00 47.89
C TYR A 109 4.94 17.80 46.73
N ASP A 110 5.64 17.84 45.60
CA ASP A 110 5.03 17.44 44.32
C ASP A 110 5.96 16.50 43.54
N GLY A 111 5.38 15.53 42.82
CA GLY A 111 6.04 14.32 42.33
C GLY A 111 6.66 14.41 40.94
N SER A 112 7.09 15.58 40.48
CA SER A 112 7.68 15.72 39.13
C SER A 112 9.11 15.16 39.07
N SER A 113 9.35 14.13 38.26
CA SER A 113 10.69 13.59 38.04
C SER A 113 11.55 14.58 37.25
N SER A 114 12.57 15.15 37.90
CA SER A 114 13.49 16.09 37.27
C SER A 114 14.36 15.41 36.21
N SER A 115 14.37 15.97 34.99
CA SER A 115 15.23 15.52 33.91
C SER A 115 16.71 15.74 34.26
N LEU A 116 17.56 14.74 34.00
CA LEU A 116 19.00 14.85 34.21
C LEU A 116 19.62 15.93 33.31
N PRO A 117 20.65 16.66 33.79
CA PRO A 117 21.36 17.64 32.97
C PRO A 117 22.07 16.96 31.79
N GLU A 118 22.09 17.64 30.64
CA GLU A 118 22.60 17.11 29.37
C GLU A 118 23.82 17.87 28.86
N PHE A 119 24.76 17.14 28.30
CA PHE A 119 25.83 17.63 27.43
C PHE A 119 25.40 17.50 25.96
N ILE A 120 25.76 18.47 25.11
CA ILE A 120 25.28 18.55 23.71
C ILE A 120 26.46 18.72 22.74
N GLY A 121 26.55 17.83 21.75
CA GLY A 121 27.57 17.87 20.70
C GLY A 121 27.36 19.03 19.72
N ARG A 122 28.46 19.66 19.28
CA ARG A 122 28.44 20.85 18.41
C ARG A 122 28.03 20.49 16.97
N GLY A 123 27.30 21.37 16.29
CA GLY A 123 26.99 21.24 14.84
C GLY A 123 25.60 20.68 14.47
N GLY A 124 24.70 20.49 15.43
CA GLY A 124 23.36 19.88 15.28
C GLY A 124 22.31 20.57 14.40
N GLY A 125 22.72 21.38 13.42
CA GLY A 125 21.81 22.10 12.51
C GLY A 125 22.40 22.36 11.13
N THR A 126 23.57 21.79 10.82
CA THR A 126 24.35 22.11 9.61
C THR A 126 24.61 20.87 8.75
N GLY A 127 24.54 21.03 7.42
CA GLY A 127 24.75 19.94 6.46
C GLY A 127 23.78 18.77 6.70
N ILE A 128 24.32 17.54 6.62
CA ILE A 128 23.59 16.28 6.84
C ILE A 128 23.04 16.10 8.27
N PHE A 129 23.42 16.95 9.22
CA PHE A 129 22.92 16.93 10.61
C PHE A 129 21.75 17.91 10.85
N ARG A 130 21.30 18.63 9.80
CA ARG A 130 20.14 19.51 9.90
C ARG A 130 18.85 18.69 10.02
N LEU A 131 18.04 19.01 11.02
CA LEU A 131 16.71 18.40 11.21
C LEU A 131 15.80 18.60 9.97
N PRO A 132 15.04 17.58 9.57
CA PRO A 132 14.07 17.69 8.49
C PRO A 132 12.90 18.60 8.91
N VAL A 133 12.30 19.31 7.96
CA VAL A 133 11.12 20.15 8.24
C VAL A 133 9.91 19.25 8.54
N ARG A 134 9.21 19.56 9.64
CA ARG A 134 7.93 18.96 10.03
C ARG A 134 6.86 20.04 10.06
N ALA A 135 5.62 19.65 9.76
CA ALA A 135 4.43 20.48 9.77
C ALA A 135 3.19 19.58 9.64
N ALA A 136 2.08 19.91 10.29
CA ALA A 136 0.83 19.15 10.16
C ALA A 136 0.31 19.13 8.71
N VAL A 137 0.49 20.21 7.97
CA VAL A 137 0.18 20.30 6.53
C VAL A 137 1.38 20.85 5.76
N HIS A 138 2.11 19.95 5.08
CA HIS A 138 3.36 20.28 4.41
C HIS A 138 3.18 21.34 3.30
N PRO A 139 3.98 22.42 3.25
CA PRO A 139 3.74 23.59 2.40
C PRO A 139 3.83 23.32 0.90
N HIS A 140 4.52 22.26 0.50
CA HIS A 140 4.66 21.83 -0.91
C HIS A 140 3.93 20.52 -1.23
N ARG A 141 2.99 20.08 -0.38
CA ARG A 141 2.15 18.88 -0.61
C ARG A 141 0.67 19.30 -0.65
N PRO A 142 -0.15 18.84 -1.62
CA PRO A 142 -1.60 18.97 -1.53
C PRO A 142 -2.14 18.26 -0.27
N PRO A 143 -3.22 18.73 0.35
CA PRO A 143 -3.87 17.98 1.43
C PRO A 143 -4.39 16.61 0.94
N SER A 144 -4.05 15.54 1.67
CA SER A 144 -4.51 14.17 1.39
C SER A 144 -5.76 13.82 2.19
N LEU A 145 -6.57 12.95 1.60
CA LEU A 145 -7.58 12.16 2.31
C LEU A 145 -6.93 10.87 2.83
N GLU A 146 -6.73 10.78 4.14
CA GLU A 146 -6.09 9.62 4.77
C GLU A 146 -7.11 8.49 4.99
N VAL A 147 -7.22 7.57 4.02
CA VAL A 147 -8.21 6.46 4.06
C VAL A 147 -7.74 5.37 5.02
N ARG A 148 -6.45 5.00 4.93
CA ARG A 148 -5.79 4.01 5.78
C ARG A 148 -4.41 4.55 6.21
N PRO A 149 -4.32 5.34 7.30
CA PRO A 149 -3.08 5.80 7.90
C PRO A 149 -2.15 4.66 8.34
N HIS A 150 -0.93 5.04 8.73
CA HIS A 150 0.14 4.15 9.17
C HIS A 150 0.58 4.58 10.60
N PRO A 151 0.66 3.66 11.59
CA PRO A 151 1.14 2.30 11.46
C PRO A 151 0.06 1.22 11.44
N LEU A 152 0.26 0.22 10.58
CA LEU A 152 -0.65 -0.91 10.48
C LEU A 152 -0.43 -1.93 11.60
N ARG A 153 -1.50 -2.25 12.31
CA ARG A 153 -1.57 -3.35 13.30
C ARG A 153 -1.33 -4.74 12.66
N GLU A 154 -1.54 -4.84 11.34
CA GLU A 154 -1.23 -5.99 10.48
C GLU A 154 0.27 -6.27 10.29
N THR A 155 1.16 -5.72 11.12
CA THR A 155 2.58 -6.13 11.19
C THR A 155 2.81 -7.54 11.78
N GLN A 156 1.78 -8.40 11.78
CA GLN A 156 1.97 -9.84 11.70
C GLN A 156 2.47 -10.20 10.30
N ILE A 157 3.58 -10.92 10.23
CA ILE A 157 4.34 -11.15 8.99
C ILE A 157 3.44 -11.77 7.90
N GLY A 158 3.16 -10.99 6.84
CA GLY A 158 2.41 -11.46 5.66
C GLY A 158 0.98 -10.92 5.50
N CYS A 159 0.59 -9.83 6.16
CA CYS A 159 -0.71 -9.17 5.96
C CYS A 159 -0.54 -7.80 5.26
N PHE A 160 -0.33 -7.79 3.94
CA PHE A 160 -0.22 -6.54 3.17
C PHE A 160 -1.25 -6.44 2.05
N PHE A 161 -1.65 -5.23 1.70
CA PHE A 161 -2.36 -4.97 0.44
C PHE A 161 -1.37 -4.95 -0.72
N ARG A 162 -1.82 -5.44 -1.89
CA ARG A 162 -1.00 -5.53 -3.11
C ARG A 162 -1.51 -4.68 -4.27
N THR A 163 -2.82 -4.47 -4.32
CA THR A 163 -3.54 -3.89 -5.46
C THR A 163 -4.78 -3.13 -4.98
N VAL A 164 -5.23 -2.13 -5.74
CA VAL A 164 -6.45 -1.35 -5.48
C VAL A 164 -7.21 -1.07 -6.79
N ALA A 165 -8.54 -1.07 -6.71
CA ALA A 165 -9.43 -0.67 -7.80
C ALA A 165 -10.52 0.28 -7.27
N GLY A 166 -10.91 1.28 -8.06
CA GLY A 166 -12.05 2.14 -7.77
C GLY A 166 -13.25 1.78 -8.66
N SER A 167 -14.46 1.92 -8.12
CA SER A 167 -15.71 1.84 -8.88
C SER A 167 -16.41 3.20 -8.99
N GLU A 168 -17.66 3.27 -9.46
CA GLU A 168 -18.47 4.49 -9.34
C GLU A 168 -18.84 4.84 -7.86
N SER A 169 -18.78 3.88 -6.91
CA SER A 169 -19.26 4.04 -5.51
C SER A 169 -18.31 3.58 -4.40
N GLN A 170 -17.28 2.78 -4.68
CA GLN A 170 -16.44 2.11 -3.69
C GLN A 170 -14.94 2.13 -4.07
N LEU A 171 -14.07 2.12 -3.06
CA LEU A 171 -12.66 1.76 -3.19
C LEU A 171 -12.46 0.31 -2.74
N TRP A 172 -11.83 -0.52 -3.56
CA TRP A 172 -11.50 -1.92 -3.27
C TRP A 172 -9.99 -2.12 -3.15
N ALA A 173 -9.54 -2.99 -2.24
CA ALA A 173 -8.14 -3.37 -2.05
C ALA A 173 -7.97 -4.89 -1.93
N GLY A 174 -6.96 -5.44 -2.61
CA GLY A 174 -6.60 -6.85 -2.54
C GLY A 174 -5.51 -7.12 -1.51
N SER A 175 -5.72 -8.10 -0.62
CA SER A 175 -4.78 -8.47 0.44
C SER A 175 -4.22 -9.89 0.26
N GLU A 176 -3.20 -10.23 1.05
CA GLU A 176 -2.67 -11.59 1.19
C GLU A 176 -3.70 -12.63 1.65
N TYR A 177 -4.87 -12.21 2.15
CA TYR A 177 -5.91 -13.10 2.69
C TYR A 177 -7.32 -12.81 2.16
N GLY A 178 -7.51 -11.99 1.12
CA GLY A 178 -8.85 -11.68 0.61
C GLY A 178 -8.93 -10.34 -0.11
N VAL A 179 -10.08 -9.68 0.02
CA VAL A 179 -10.33 -8.30 -0.44
C VAL A 179 -11.02 -7.48 0.66
N ARG A 180 -10.83 -6.16 0.64
CA ARG A 180 -11.57 -5.18 1.44
C ARG A 180 -12.17 -4.11 0.55
N PHE A 181 -13.20 -3.42 1.04
CA PHE A 181 -13.68 -2.19 0.42
C PHE A 181 -14.13 -1.12 1.42
N TRP A 182 -14.11 0.13 0.96
CA TRP A 182 -14.66 1.33 1.59
C TRP A 182 -15.73 1.91 0.66
N ASN A 183 -16.88 2.33 1.19
CA ASN A 183 -17.84 3.12 0.40
C ASN A 183 -17.36 4.57 0.32
N PHE A 184 -17.59 5.25 -0.81
CA PHE A 184 -17.21 6.65 -0.96
C PHE A 184 -18.05 7.63 -0.12
N GLU A 185 -19.28 7.24 0.22
CA GLU A 185 -20.19 8.02 1.06
C GLU A 185 -19.70 8.04 2.53
N ASP A 186 -19.16 6.90 3.00
CA ASP A 186 -18.69 6.71 4.38
C ASP A 186 -17.27 7.25 4.63
N LEU A 187 -16.54 7.72 3.60
CA LEU A 187 -15.13 8.10 3.71
C LEU A 187 -14.84 9.16 4.79
N TYR A 188 -15.79 10.06 5.07
CA TYR A 188 -15.66 11.12 6.07
C TYR A 188 -16.34 10.80 7.40
N ALA A 189 -17.01 9.65 7.52
CA ALA A 189 -17.68 9.22 8.74
C ALA A 189 -16.66 8.87 9.84
N ALA A 190 -17.13 8.91 11.10
CA ALA A 190 -16.47 8.23 12.21
C ALA A 190 -16.63 6.71 12.07
N ALA A 191 -15.78 5.94 12.73
CA ALA A 191 -16.02 4.51 12.91
C ALA A 191 -17.23 4.28 13.85
N GLU A 192 -17.99 3.21 13.63
CA GLU A 192 -19.11 2.83 14.51
C GLU A 192 -18.63 2.26 15.85
N ASP A 193 -19.52 2.26 16.86
CA ASP A 193 -19.23 1.95 18.28
C ASP A 193 -18.95 0.45 18.56
N MET A 194 -17.98 -0.13 17.86
CA MET A 194 -17.42 -1.45 18.18
C MET A 194 -16.22 -1.33 19.11
N VAL A 195 -15.99 -2.36 19.94
CA VAL A 195 -14.98 -2.39 21.01
C VAL A 195 -13.61 -1.94 20.51
N VAL A 196 -13.20 -0.72 20.86
CA VAL A 196 -12.03 -0.03 20.28
C VAL A 196 -10.75 -0.84 20.48
N ARG A 197 -10.26 -1.45 19.39
CA ARG A 197 -8.93 -2.05 19.31
C ARG A 197 -8.09 -1.18 18.36
N GLY A 198 -7.34 -0.24 18.91
CA GLY A 198 -6.61 0.75 18.13
C GLY A 198 -5.72 0.16 17.01
N GLY A 199 -5.51 0.93 15.95
CA GLY A 199 -4.90 0.47 14.69
C GLY A 199 -5.70 0.94 13.48
N ASP A 200 -5.80 0.13 12.42
CA ASP A 200 -6.57 0.54 11.23
C ASP A 200 -8.11 0.47 11.40
N GLU A 201 -8.59 -0.09 12.53
CA GLU A 201 -9.99 0.01 12.98
C GLU A 201 -10.38 1.46 13.35
N GLU A 202 -9.42 2.38 13.59
CA GLU A 202 -9.69 3.82 13.82
C GLU A 202 -9.93 4.62 12.51
N THR A 203 -9.90 3.97 11.34
CA THR A 203 -9.74 4.65 10.04
C THR A 203 -11.07 4.86 9.32
N ALA A 204 -11.10 4.94 7.99
CA ALA A 204 -12.35 5.05 7.25
C ALA A 204 -13.11 3.70 7.31
N PRO A 205 -14.44 3.68 7.53
CA PRO A 205 -15.21 2.43 7.62
C PRO A 205 -15.01 1.51 6.41
N PHE A 206 -14.76 0.22 6.69
CA PHE A 206 -14.50 -0.79 5.66
C PHE A 206 -15.22 -2.12 5.96
N ARG A 207 -15.29 -2.98 4.94
CA ARG A 207 -15.74 -4.38 5.08
C ARG A 207 -14.69 -5.36 4.54
N GLU A 208 -14.61 -6.55 5.12
CA GLU A 208 -13.71 -7.63 4.72
C GLU A 208 -14.43 -8.82 4.07
N SER A 209 -13.80 -9.42 3.06
CA SER A 209 -14.23 -10.72 2.56
C SER A 209 -13.91 -11.86 3.54
N VAL A 210 -14.47 -13.04 3.28
CA VAL A 210 -13.93 -14.30 3.79
C VAL A 210 -12.48 -14.51 3.35
N ARG A 211 -11.73 -15.35 4.07
CA ARG A 211 -10.29 -15.56 3.80
C ARG A 211 -10.04 -16.38 2.53
N THR A 212 -9.29 -15.82 1.59
CA THR A 212 -8.87 -16.51 0.35
C THR A 212 -7.36 -16.54 0.17
N SER A 213 -6.89 -17.19 -0.91
CA SER A 213 -5.51 -17.06 -1.40
C SER A 213 -5.18 -15.59 -1.74
N PRO A 214 -3.90 -15.15 -1.62
CA PRO A 214 -3.49 -13.78 -1.95
C PRO A 214 -4.06 -13.22 -3.25
N THR A 215 -4.69 -12.05 -3.15
CA THR A 215 -5.17 -11.27 -4.28
C THR A 215 -4.01 -10.50 -4.90
N LEU A 216 -3.85 -10.62 -6.23
CA LEU A 216 -2.72 -10.05 -6.98
C LEU A 216 -3.15 -8.92 -7.92
N CYS A 217 -4.38 -8.97 -8.45
CA CYS A 217 -4.94 -7.94 -9.31
C CYS A 217 -6.47 -7.84 -9.11
N LEU A 218 -7.03 -6.66 -9.40
CA LEU A 218 -8.46 -6.35 -9.34
C LEU A 218 -8.91 -5.65 -10.62
N VAL A 219 -10.15 -5.89 -11.06
CA VAL A 219 -10.82 -5.08 -12.09
C VAL A 219 -12.31 -4.89 -11.75
N ALA A 220 -12.78 -3.65 -11.84
CA ALA A 220 -14.18 -3.30 -11.59
C ALA A 220 -15.05 -3.51 -12.84
N ASP A 221 -16.25 -4.04 -12.64
CA ASP A 221 -17.28 -4.29 -13.66
C ASP A 221 -18.58 -3.64 -13.19
N GLU A 222 -18.69 -2.34 -13.47
CA GLU A 222 -19.86 -1.51 -13.18
C GLU A 222 -21.16 -2.05 -13.82
N GLY A 223 -21.05 -2.74 -14.95
CA GLY A 223 -22.21 -3.23 -15.70
C GLY A 223 -22.88 -4.43 -15.04
N ASN A 224 -22.10 -5.30 -14.38
CA ASN A 224 -22.62 -6.38 -13.53
C ASN A 224 -22.68 -5.99 -12.04
N ARG A 225 -22.13 -4.83 -11.65
CA ARG A 225 -21.87 -4.44 -10.26
C ARG A 225 -21.02 -5.47 -9.52
N LEU A 226 -19.96 -5.93 -10.19
CA LEU A 226 -18.99 -6.90 -9.69
C LEU A 226 -17.59 -6.31 -9.64
N VAL A 227 -16.77 -6.77 -8.71
CA VAL A 227 -15.30 -6.68 -8.82
C VAL A 227 -14.76 -8.08 -9.06
N TRP A 228 -13.91 -8.24 -10.08
CA TRP A 228 -13.22 -9.50 -10.38
C TRP A 228 -11.80 -9.45 -9.81
N SER A 229 -11.36 -10.53 -9.16
CA SER A 229 -10.04 -10.61 -8.53
C SER A 229 -9.23 -11.81 -9.03
N GLY A 230 -7.96 -11.58 -9.34
CA GLY A 230 -7.00 -12.61 -9.73
C GLY A 230 -6.10 -12.99 -8.56
N HIS A 231 -5.90 -14.29 -8.34
CA HIS A 231 -5.25 -14.80 -7.13
C HIS A 231 -4.02 -15.67 -7.40
N LYS A 232 -3.18 -15.79 -6.37
CA LYS A 232 -1.96 -16.61 -6.34
C LYS A 232 -2.23 -18.14 -6.45
N ASP A 233 -3.45 -18.59 -6.16
CA ASP A 233 -3.89 -19.97 -6.38
C ASP A 233 -4.33 -20.26 -7.83
N GLY A 234 -4.19 -19.30 -8.75
CA GLY A 234 -4.60 -19.43 -10.14
C GLY A 234 -6.11 -19.33 -10.38
N ARG A 235 -6.89 -18.96 -9.35
CA ARG A 235 -8.32 -18.73 -9.47
C ARG A 235 -8.64 -17.28 -9.82
N ILE A 236 -9.78 -17.11 -10.48
CA ILE A 236 -10.50 -15.84 -10.54
C ILE A 236 -11.72 -15.95 -9.63
N ARG A 237 -12.01 -14.89 -8.88
CA ARG A 237 -13.21 -14.76 -8.05
C ARG A 237 -13.98 -13.50 -8.43
N SER A 238 -15.27 -13.44 -8.12
CA SER A 238 -16.07 -12.22 -8.21
C SER A 238 -16.72 -11.84 -6.88
N TRP A 239 -16.88 -10.54 -6.66
CA TRP A 239 -17.45 -9.95 -5.45
C TRP A 239 -18.55 -8.99 -5.87
N ARG A 240 -19.73 -9.01 -5.22
CA ARG A 240 -20.80 -8.04 -5.51
C ARG A 240 -20.46 -6.67 -4.90
N MET A 241 -20.77 -5.59 -5.61
CA MET A 241 -20.76 -4.23 -5.05
C MET A 241 -22.03 -3.97 -4.23
N ASP A 242 -23.17 -4.49 -4.70
CA ASP A 242 -24.48 -4.48 -4.05
C ASP A 242 -24.55 -5.49 -2.89
N ILE A 243 -23.62 -5.39 -1.93
CA ILE A 243 -23.68 -6.17 -0.68
C ILE A 243 -24.70 -5.50 0.25
N PRO A 244 -25.72 -6.22 0.77
CA PRO A 244 -26.69 -5.66 1.71
C PRO A 244 -26.06 -5.07 2.98
N SER A 245 -26.88 -4.48 3.84
CA SER A 245 -26.51 -4.19 5.23
C SER A 245 -26.38 -5.49 6.04
N LEU A 246 -25.29 -6.23 5.78
CA LEU A 246 -24.74 -7.25 6.66
C LEU A 246 -24.43 -6.62 8.04
N ASN A 247 -24.47 -7.43 9.11
CA ASN A 247 -23.97 -6.96 10.40
C ASN A 247 -22.46 -6.73 10.30
N SER A 248 -21.90 -5.83 11.12
CA SER A 248 -20.49 -5.42 11.04
C SER A 248 -19.46 -6.54 11.26
N ASN A 249 -19.88 -7.72 11.75
CA ASN A 249 -19.04 -8.91 11.93
C ASN A 249 -19.18 -9.96 10.80
N ASP A 250 -20.10 -9.80 9.85
CA ASP A 250 -20.37 -10.80 8.81
C ASP A 250 -19.45 -10.59 7.59
N HIS A 251 -18.41 -11.43 7.45
CA HIS A 251 -17.53 -11.46 6.28
C HIS A 251 -18.30 -11.80 5.00
N PHE A 252 -18.11 -11.02 3.92
CA PHE A 252 -18.78 -11.30 2.64
C PHE A 252 -18.05 -12.37 1.80
N THR A 253 -18.81 -13.20 1.07
CA THR A 253 -18.29 -14.29 0.25
C THR A 253 -18.09 -13.90 -1.21
N GLU A 254 -17.31 -14.69 -1.94
CA GLU A 254 -17.30 -14.65 -3.40
C GLU A 254 -18.68 -15.05 -3.98
N ALA A 255 -19.07 -14.46 -5.10
CA ALA A 255 -20.29 -14.80 -5.84
C ALA A 255 -20.04 -15.88 -6.90
N LEU A 256 -18.85 -15.90 -7.50
CA LEU A 256 -18.39 -16.93 -8.43
C LEU A 256 -16.88 -17.14 -8.25
N SER A 257 -16.40 -18.38 -8.41
CA SER A 257 -15.01 -18.78 -8.13
C SER A 257 -14.64 -19.99 -9.00
N TRP A 258 -13.58 -19.90 -9.80
CA TRP A 258 -13.18 -20.98 -10.72
C TRP A 258 -11.68 -21.04 -10.99
N GLN A 259 -11.18 -22.21 -11.40
CA GLN A 259 -9.77 -22.43 -11.69
C GLN A 259 -9.40 -21.92 -13.10
N ALA A 260 -9.00 -20.66 -13.20
CA ALA A 260 -8.62 -20.01 -14.46
C ALA A 260 -7.29 -20.54 -15.01
N HIS A 261 -6.25 -20.59 -14.17
CA HIS A 261 -4.87 -20.97 -14.51
C HIS A 261 -4.31 -22.01 -13.54
N ARG A 262 -3.12 -22.55 -13.84
CA ARG A 262 -2.39 -23.47 -12.94
C ARG A 262 -1.40 -22.76 -12.01
N GLY A 263 -0.85 -21.64 -12.46
CA GLY A 263 -0.06 -20.71 -11.65
C GLY A 263 -0.84 -19.42 -11.38
N PRO A 264 -0.19 -18.41 -10.77
CA PRO A 264 -0.84 -17.17 -10.33
C PRO A 264 -1.54 -16.41 -11.46
N VAL A 265 -2.66 -15.75 -11.15
CA VAL A 265 -3.27 -14.75 -12.05
C VAL A 265 -2.64 -13.39 -11.77
N PHE A 266 -1.79 -12.91 -12.67
CA PHE A 266 -1.06 -11.65 -12.49
C PHE A 266 -1.86 -10.43 -12.96
N SER A 267 -2.70 -10.59 -13.99
CA SER A 267 -3.46 -9.49 -14.59
C SER A 267 -4.85 -9.90 -15.03
N LEU A 268 -5.78 -8.95 -14.97
CA LEU A 268 -7.16 -9.06 -15.46
C LEU A 268 -7.54 -7.79 -16.22
N VAL A 269 -8.33 -7.91 -17.29
CA VAL A 269 -8.98 -6.75 -17.92
C VAL A 269 -10.32 -7.14 -18.55
N MET A 270 -11.31 -6.24 -18.47
CA MET A 270 -12.55 -6.31 -19.24
C MET A 270 -12.37 -5.52 -20.54
N THR A 271 -12.82 -6.09 -21.65
CA THR A 271 -12.70 -5.47 -22.99
C THR A 271 -13.93 -4.65 -23.38
N SER A 272 -13.79 -3.84 -24.42
CA SER A 272 -14.89 -3.14 -25.10
C SER A 272 -15.99 -4.05 -25.69
N TYR A 273 -15.84 -5.38 -25.66
CA TYR A 273 -16.89 -6.36 -26.00
C TYR A 273 -17.42 -7.15 -24.80
N GLY A 274 -16.94 -6.85 -23.59
CA GLY A 274 -17.31 -7.55 -22.35
C GLY A 274 -16.72 -8.94 -22.19
N ASP A 275 -15.73 -9.31 -23.01
CA ASP A 275 -14.91 -10.49 -22.78
C ASP A 275 -13.90 -10.18 -21.65
N LEU A 276 -13.78 -11.08 -20.66
CA LEU A 276 -12.79 -11.03 -19.58
C LEU A 276 -11.49 -11.72 -20.04
N TRP A 277 -10.37 -11.02 -19.95
CA TRP A 277 -9.04 -11.53 -20.28
C TRP A 277 -8.20 -11.69 -19.00
N SER A 278 -7.40 -12.75 -18.89
CA SER A 278 -6.49 -12.96 -17.76
C SER A 278 -5.11 -13.47 -18.13
N GLY A 279 -4.09 -12.86 -17.54
CA GLY A 279 -2.67 -13.16 -17.73
C GLY A 279 -2.07 -13.93 -16.55
N SER A 280 -1.19 -14.88 -16.85
CA SER A 280 -0.54 -15.77 -15.88
C SER A 280 0.91 -16.06 -16.28
N GLU A 281 1.56 -16.97 -15.56
CA GLU A 281 2.96 -17.38 -15.77
C GLU A 281 3.19 -18.03 -17.14
N GLY A 282 4.42 -17.89 -17.68
CA GLY A 282 4.84 -18.58 -18.91
C GLY A 282 3.94 -18.29 -20.12
N GLY A 283 3.61 -17.01 -20.34
CA GLY A 283 2.83 -16.51 -21.48
C GLY A 283 1.36 -16.91 -21.49
N ALA A 284 0.84 -17.54 -20.42
CA ALA A 284 -0.53 -18.04 -20.40
C ALA A 284 -1.55 -16.89 -20.40
N LEU A 285 -2.29 -16.78 -21.51
CA LEU A 285 -3.31 -15.76 -21.74
C LEU A 285 -4.62 -16.43 -22.13
N LYS A 286 -5.67 -16.15 -21.35
CA LYS A 286 -7.00 -16.76 -21.51
C LYS A 286 -8.11 -15.72 -21.60
N VAL A 287 -9.16 -16.06 -22.35
CA VAL A 287 -10.33 -15.21 -22.57
C VAL A 287 -11.62 -15.97 -22.30
N TRP A 288 -12.54 -15.38 -21.52
CA TRP A 288 -13.93 -15.82 -21.36
C TRP A 288 -14.83 -14.83 -22.09
N SER A 289 -15.78 -15.30 -22.89
CA SER A 289 -16.67 -14.39 -23.62
C SER A 289 -17.76 -13.82 -22.73
N TRP A 290 -18.27 -12.64 -23.11
CA TRP A 290 -19.44 -12.05 -22.46
C TRP A 290 -20.57 -13.07 -22.25
N GLU A 291 -20.90 -13.84 -23.28
CA GLU A 291 -22.02 -14.79 -23.28
C GLU A 291 -21.79 -16.01 -22.36
N ALA A 292 -20.53 -16.30 -21.99
CA ALA A 292 -20.21 -17.32 -20.98
C ALA A 292 -20.37 -16.75 -19.56
N ILE A 293 -19.93 -15.51 -19.36
CA ILE A 293 -20.05 -14.77 -18.09
C ILE A 293 -21.52 -14.52 -17.76
N GLU A 294 -22.31 -13.99 -18.70
CA GLU A 294 -23.76 -13.74 -18.55
C GLU A 294 -24.50 -15.02 -18.13
N ARG A 295 -24.20 -16.16 -18.76
CA ARG A 295 -24.78 -17.46 -18.39
C ARG A 295 -24.38 -17.91 -16.99
N ALA A 296 -23.11 -17.80 -16.62
CA ALA A 296 -22.63 -18.18 -15.30
C ALA A 296 -23.25 -17.31 -14.19
N LEU A 297 -23.43 -16.01 -14.44
CA LEU A 297 -24.08 -15.08 -13.50
C LEU A 297 -25.61 -15.22 -13.46
N SER A 298 -26.23 -15.80 -14.49
CA SER A 298 -27.68 -16.06 -14.54
C SER A 298 -28.14 -17.35 -13.81
N MET A 299 -27.20 -18.19 -13.37
CA MET A 299 -27.49 -19.40 -12.62
C MET A 299 -27.89 -19.09 -11.17
N THR A 300 -28.69 -19.96 -10.56
CA THR A 300 -29.10 -19.79 -9.15
C THR A 300 -28.00 -20.20 -8.19
N GLU A 301 -28.04 -19.75 -6.94
CA GLU A 301 -26.94 -19.97 -5.97
C GLU A 301 -26.72 -21.46 -5.62
N GLY A 302 -27.76 -22.31 -5.77
CA GLY A 302 -27.64 -23.77 -5.68
C GLY A 302 -26.92 -24.42 -6.87
N GLU A 303 -26.72 -23.69 -7.96
CA GLU A 303 -26.09 -24.11 -9.21
C GLU A 303 -24.66 -23.57 -9.37
N ASN A 304 -24.11 -22.85 -8.37
CA ASN A 304 -22.79 -22.23 -8.41
C ASN A 304 -21.66 -23.19 -8.86
N HIS A 305 -21.73 -24.48 -8.51
CA HIS A 305 -20.78 -25.48 -9.01
C HIS A 305 -20.85 -25.69 -10.53
N MET A 306 -22.05 -25.64 -11.12
CA MET A 306 -22.23 -25.69 -12.57
C MET A 306 -21.76 -24.40 -13.24
N ALA A 307 -21.93 -23.25 -12.60
CA ALA A 307 -21.39 -21.98 -13.08
C ALA A 307 -19.84 -21.99 -13.11
N SER A 308 -19.19 -22.48 -12.05
CA SER A 308 -17.75 -22.70 -12.03
C SER A 308 -17.29 -23.66 -13.14
N LEU A 309 -17.97 -24.80 -13.30
CA LEU A 309 -17.65 -25.79 -14.36
C LEU A 309 -17.88 -25.23 -15.77
N LEU A 310 -18.84 -24.33 -15.97
CA LEU A 310 -19.05 -23.62 -17.23
C LEU A 310 -17.87 -22.68 -17.53
N MET A 311 -17.38 -21.95 -16.53
CA MET A 311 -16.21 -21.06 -16.67
C MET A 311 -14.91 -21.84 -16.89
N GLU A 312 -14.72 -22.97 -16.23
CA GLU A 312 -13.53 -23.83 -16.44
C GLU A 312 -13.48 -24.49 -17.84
N ARG A 313 -14.58 -24.48 -18.59
CA ARG A 313 -14.70 -25.10 -19.92
C ARG A 313 -14.92 -24.13 -21.08
N SER A 314 -15.26 -22.87 -20.79
CA SER A 314 -15.61 -21.86 -21.81
C SER A 314 -14.46 -20.92 -22.20
N TYR A 315 -13.28 -21.08 -21.61
CA TYR A 315 -12.12 -20.25 -21.94
C TYR A 315 -11.52 -20.57 -23.31
N VAL A 316 -10.94 -19.55 -23.95
CA VAL A 316 -10.06 -19.68 -25.13
C VAL A 316 -8.62 -19.39 -24.70
N ASP A 317 -7.69 -20.31 -24.96
CA ASP A 317 -6.24 -20.11 -24.76
C ASP A 317 -5.62 -19.58 -26.05
N LEU A 318 -5.30 -18.28 -26.08
CA LEU A 318 -4.90 -17.59 -27.32
C LEU A 318 -3.58 -18.13 -27.89
N ARG A 319 -2.72 -18.76 -27.07
CA ARG A 319 -1.48 -19.37 -27.56
C ARG A 319 -1.73 -20.50 -28.55
N THR A 320 -2.90 -21.15 -28.48
CA THR A 320 -3.29 -22.20 -29.45
C THR A 320 -3.67 -21.65 -30.83
N GLN A 321 -3.89 -20.33 -30.93
CA GLN A 321 -4.26 -19.62 -32.17
C GLN A 321 -3.07 -18.88 -32.80
N VAL A 322 -1.96 -18.73 -32.06
CA VAL A 322 -0.71 -18.12 -32.55
C VAL A 322 0.04 -19.10 -33.45
N SER A 323 0.49 -18.63 -34.62
CA SER A 323 1.25 -19.46 -35.57
C SER A 323 2.64 -19.83 -35.05
N VAL A 324 3.15 -20.99 -35.49
CA VAL A 324 4.38 -21.62 -34.97
C VAL A 324 5.60 -20.68 -34.99
N SER A 325 5.67 -19.73 -35.93
CA SER A 325 6.74 -18.72 -36.03
C SER A 325 6.86 -17.79 -34.82
N PHE A 326 5.79 -17.56 -34.05
CA PHE A 326 5.80 -16.71 -32.85
C PHE A 326 5.69 -17.50 -31.53
N SER A 327 5.67 -18.83 -31.61
CA SER A 327 5.43 -19.72 -30.45
C SER A 327 6.47 -19.63 -29.34
N ASN A 328 7.72 -19.27 -29.64
CA ASN A 328 8.80 -19.12 -28.65
C ASN A 328 8.76 -17.78 -27.87
N THR A 329 8.04 -16.77 -28.37
CA THR A 329 8.07 -15.41 -27.81
C THR A 329 7.25 -15.30 -26.52
N PHE A 330 6.17 -16.09 -26.40
CA PHE A 330 5.29 -16.15 -25.22
C PHE A 330 5.81 -17.08 -24.12
N THR A 331 7.08 -16.90 -23.71
CA THR A 331 7.70 -17.63 -22.58
C THR A 331 7.79 -16.80 -21.30
N TRP A 332 7.45 -15.51 -21.36
CA TRP A 332 7.45 -14.55 -20.25
C TRP A 332 6.09 -14.42 -19.58
N ASP A 333 6.07 -14.03 -18.31
CA ASP A 333 4.84 -13.88 -17.52
C ASP A 333 4.01 -12.67 -17.98
N VAL A 334 2.68 -12.84 -18.11
CA VAL A 334 1.78 -11.77 -18.57
C VAL A 334 1.37 -10.89 -17.39
N LYS A 335 2.29 -9.99 -16.98
CA LYS A 335 2.12 -9.07 -15.85
C LYS A 335 1.10 -7.96 -16.09
N TYR A 336 0.98 -7.49 -17.34
CA TYR A 336 0.15 -6.33 -17.67
C TYR A 336 -0.90 -6.68 -18.72
N LEU A 337 -2.15 -6.24 -18.52
CA LEU A 337 -3.23 -6.32 -19.50
C LEU A 337 -3.98 -4.98 -19.55
N LEU A 338 -4.37 -4.54 -20.75
CA LEU A 338 -5.01 -3.26 -20.97
C LEU A 338 -5.93 -3.28 -22.20
N SER A 339 -7.17 -2.80 -22.04
CA SER A 339 -8.15 -2.61 -23.13
C SER A 339 -8.01 -1.20 -23.70
N ASP A 340 -7.81 -1.10 -25.01
CA ASP A 340 -8.08 0.12 -25.77
C ASP A 340 -9.52 0.06 -26.30
N ASP A 341 -10.44 0.65 -25.54
CA ASP A 341 -11.84 0.76 -25.95
C ASP A 341 -12.02 1.66 -27.18
N SER A 342 -11.07 2.55 -27.49
CA SER A 342 -11.19 3.48 -28.63
C SER A 342 -11.00 2.81 -29.98
N THR A 343 -10.15 1.77 -30.07
CA THR A 343 -9.92 0.99 -31.30
C THR A 343 -9.98 -0.53 -31.13
N ALA A 344 -10.72 -1.01 -30.12
CA ALA A 344 -11.06 -2.42 -29.96
C ALA A 344 -9.84 -3.37 -29.87
N LYS A 345 -8.79 -2.98 -29.13
CA LYS A 345 -7.57 -3.78 -28.97
C LYS A 345 -7.29 -4.15 -27.52
N VAL A 346 -6.53 -5.22 -27.32
CA VAL A 346 -5.92 -5.56 -26.02
C VAL A 346 -4.40 -5.53 -26.13
N TRP A 347 -3.75 -4.90 -25.17
CA TRP A 347 -2.31 -4.97 -24.97
C TRP A 347 -2.02 -5.98 -23.86
N SER A 348 -1.06 -6.88 -24.08
CA SER A 348 -0.50 -7.76 -23.05
C SER A 348 0.99 -7.53 -22.92
N GLY A 349 1.47 -7.22 -21.72
CA GLY A 349 2.87 -6.84 -21.45
C GLY A 349 3.58 -7.77 -20.47
N SER A 350 4.88 -7.91 -20.69
CA SER A 350 5.89 -8.45 -19.76
C SER A 350 6.93 -7.36 -19.45
N ASP A 351 7.94 -7.69 -18.63
CA ASP A 351 9.07 -6.78 -18.31
C ASP A 351 9.78 -6.20 -19.55
N LEU A 352 9.81 -6.95 -20.67
CA LEU A 352 10.71 -6.67 -21.81
C LEU A 352 10.01 -6.64 -23.17
N SER A 353 8.78 -7.14 -23.29
CA SER A 353 8.02 -7.14 -24.55
C SER A 353 6.51 -7.04 -24.37
N PHE A 354 5.87 -6.53 -25.42
CA PHE A 354 4.43 -6.31 -25.55
C PHE A 354 3.88 -7.05 -26.76
N ALA A 355 2.66 -7.56 -26.63
CA ALA A 355 1.87 -8.09 -27.72
C ALA A 355 0.54 -7.33 -27.83
N LEU A 356 0.12 -7.07 -29.07
CA LEU A 356 -1.09 -6.34 -29.42
C LEU A 356 -2.07 -7.31 -30.07
N TRP A 357 -3.30 -7.34 -29.56
CA TRP A 357 -4.35 -8.27 -29.97
C TRP A 357 -5.60 -7.49 -30.42
N ASP A 358 -6.37 -8.06 -31.33
CA ASP A 358 -7.74 -7.60 -31.60
C ASP A 358 -8.70 -8.11 -30.50
N ALA A 359 -9.51 -7.23 -29.91
CA ALA A 359 -10.41 -7.61 -28.81
C ALA A 359 -11.61 -8.46 -29.26
N ARG A 360 -11.94 -8.45 -30.56
CA ARG A 360 -13.15 -9.07 -31.15
C ARG A 360 -12.82 -10.39 -31.85
N THR A 361 -11.83 -10.41 -32.74
CA THR A 361 -11.36 -11.65 -33.41
C THR A 361 -10.44 -12.47 -32.49
N ARG A 362 -9.78 -11.81 -31.52
CA ARG A 362 -8.76 -12.38 -30.60
C ARG A 362 -7.44 -12.74 -31.29
N GLU A 363 -7.23 -12.27 -32.52
CA GLU A 363 -6.01 -12.52 -33.29
C GLU A 363 -4.84 -11.65 -32.80
N LEU A 364 -3.62 -12.18 -32.96
CA LEU A 364 -2.38 -11.48 -32.64
C LEU A 364 -1.98 -10.54 -33.79
N LEU A 365 -1.94 -9.24 -33.52
CA LEU A 365 -1.67 -8.19 -34.51
C LEU A 365 -0.18 -7.80 -34.59
N LYS A 366 0.52 -7.78 -33.45
CA LYS A 366 1.94 -7.33 -33.36
C LYS A 366 2.60 -7.88 -32.10
N VAL A 367 3.92 -8.14 -32.15
CA VAL A 367 4.76 -8.36 -30.96
C VAL A 367 6.04 -7.53 -31.09
N PHE A 368 6.41 -6.80 -30.04
CA PHE A 368 7.51 -5.85 -30.04
C PHE A 368 8.16 -5.69 -28.67
N ASN A 369 9.45 -5.33 -28.64
CA ASN A 369 10.20 -5.10 -27.41
C ASN A 369 10.00 -3.67 -26.85
N THR A 370 10.64 -3.37 -25.71
CA THR A 370 10.62 -2.04 -25.07
C THR A 370 11.22 -0.90 -25.93
N ASP A 371 11.95 -1.20 -27.00
CA ASP A 371 12.42 -0.22 -28.00
C ASP A 371 11.52 -0.14 -29.25
N GLY A 372 10.37 -0.83 -29.26
CA GLY A 372 9.39 -0.81 -30.35
C GLY A 372 9.79 -1.63 -31.58
N GLN A 373 10.87 -2.42 -31.49
CA GLN A 373 11.33 -3.29 -32.56
C GLN A 373 10.52 -4.60 -32.57
N LEU A 374 10.18 -5.10 -33.76
CA LEU A 374 9.43 -6.35 -33.95
C LEU A 374 10.27 -7.56 -33.52
N GLU A 375 9.72 -8.43 -32.66
CA GLU A 375 10.43 -9.61 -32.15
C GLU A 375 10.45 -10.81 -33.13
N ASN A 376 11.04 -10.60 -34.30
CA ASN A 376 11.31 -11.66 -35.28
C ASN A 376 12.66 -12.34 -35.01
N ARG A 377 12.79 -13.10 -33.91
CA ARG A 377 14.02 -13.86 -33.58
C ARG A 377 14.24 -15.09 -34.47
N ILE A 378 14.59 -14.86 -35.74
CA ILE A 378 15.36 -15.81 -36.55
C ILE A 378 16.81 -15.30 -36.57
N ASP A 379 17.55 -15.58 -35.51
CA ASP A 379 19.00 -15.39 -35.50
C ASP A 379 19.67 -16.54 -34.74
N MET A 380 20.35 -17.40 -35.49
CA MET A 380 21.06 -18.57 -34.96
C MET A 380 22.55 -18.21 -34.90
N THR A 381 22.93 -17.49 -33.85
CA THR A 381 24.33 -17.10 -33.62
C THR A 381 25.20 -18.35 -33.52
N SER A 382 26.09 -18.54 -34.49
CA SER A 382 26.88 -19.75 -34.66
C SER A 382 27.82 -19.99 -33.47
N VAL A 383 27.48 -21.01 -32.67
CA VAL A 383 28.44 -21.61 -31.74
C VAL A 383 29.49 -22.33 -32.59
N GLN A 384 30.71 -21.79 -32.62
CA GLN A 384 31.84 -22.44 -33.29
C GLN A 384 32.19 -23.76 -32.60
N ASP A 385 32.63 -24.74 -33.39
CA ASP A 385 32.91 -26.09 -32.93
C ASP A 385 33.95 -26.14 -31.80
N PHE A 386 33.57 -26.70 -30.66
CA PHE A 386 34.50 -27.34 -29.74
C PHE A 386 34.31 -28.86 -29.82
N THR A 387 35.13 -29.48 -30.67
CA THR A 387 35.22 -30.93 -30.79
C THR A 387 35.74 -31.55 -29.49
N LEU A 388 34.92 -32.42 -28.89
CA LEU A 388 35.33 -33.37 -27.86
C LEU A 388 34.97 -34.80 -28.32
N GLU A 389 35.92 -35.72 -28.16
CA GLU A 389 35.83 -37.06 -28.77
C GLU A 389 34.82 -37.99 -28.05
N PRO A 390 34.06 -38.80 -28.80
CA PRO A 390 33.15 -39.78 -28.22
C PRO A 390 33.89 -41.08 -27.83
N VAL A 391 34.27 -41.21 -26.55
CA VAL A 391 34.75 -42.50 -26.02
C VAL A 391 33.62 -43.53 -26.07
N SER A 392 33.88 -44.66 -26.75
CA SER A 392 32.87 -45.70 -26.99
C SER A 392 32.84 -46.79 -25.92
N PHE A 393 31.63 -47.25 -25.57
CA PHE A 393 31.38 -48.54 -24.90
C PHE A 393 30.13 -49.20 -25.48
N SER A 394 30.05 -50.53 -25.44
CA SER A 394 29.18 -51.31 -26.31
C SER A 394 28.32 -52.38 -25.60
N LYS A 395 27.07 -52.53 -26.08
CA LYS A 395 26.16 -53.71 -26.11
C LYS A 395 26.35 -54.78 -25.00
N LYS A 396 25.36 -55.03 -24.12
CA LYS A 396 24.21 -55.99 -24.30
C LYS A 396 23.34 -56.01 -23.01
N GLU A 397 22.10 -56.51 -22.90
CA GLU A 397 21.02 -57.00 -23.81
C GLU A 397 19.65 -57.01 -23.06
N LYS A 398 18.55 -57.40 -23.72
CA LYS A 398 17.28 -57.97 -23.19
C LYS A 398 16.33 -57.16 -22.26
N THR A 399 15.17 -56.83 -22.84
CA THR A 399 13.76 -57.01 -22.35
C THR A 399 13.49 -57.20 -20.84
N GLN A 400 12.45 -56.59 -20.24
CA GLN A 400 11.08 -56.40 -20.78
C GLN A 400 10.28 -55.25 -20.09
N SER A 401 9.19 -54.79 -20.73
CA SER A 401 8.04 -54.00 -20.19
C SER A 401 8.27 -52.82 -19.22
N ALA A 402 8.20 -51.56 -19.71
CA ALA A 402 8.13 -50.35 -18.85
C ALA A 402 7.46 -49.10 -19.49
N PHE A 403 6.39 -49.26 -20.29
CA PHE A 403 5.82 -48.15 -21.08
C PHE A 403 5.10 -47.03 -20.29
N GLY A 404 4.88 -47.20 -18.98
CA GLY A 404 4.21 -46.19 -18.13
C GLY A 404 5.12 -45.15 -17.46
N PHE A 405 6.43 -45.40 -17.39
CA PHE A 405 7.35 -44.55 -16.60
C PHE A 405 7.97 -43.41 -17.43
N PHE A 406 8.36 -43.69 -18.66
CA PHE A 406 9.07 -42.73 -19.52
C PHE A 406 8.23 -41.50 -19.92
N GLN A 407 6.90 -41.59 -19.95
CA GLN A 407 6.07 -40.40 -20.22
C GLN A 407 6.12 -39.40 -19.05
N ARG A 408 6.17 -39.89 -17.79
CA ARG A 408 6.27 -39.05 -16.60
C ARG A 408 7.67 -38.46 -16.45
N SER A 409 8.72 -39.26 -16.67
CA SER A 409 10.09 -38.74 -16.63
C SER A 409 10.37 -37.75 -17.76
N ARG A 410 9.85 -37.97 -18.98
CA ARG A 410 9.98 -37.02 -20.10
C ARG A 410 9.27 -35.70 -19.82
N ASN A 411 8.10 -35.72 -19.18
CA ASN A 411 7.41 -34.49 -18.76
C ASN A 411 8.14 -33.77 -17.61
N ALA A 412 8.69 -34.51 -16.64
CA ALA A 412 9.50 -33.94 -15.55
C ALA A 412 10.82 -33.35 -16.06
N ILE A 413 11.50 -34.02 -16.98
CA ILE A 413 12.75 -33.56 -17.61
C ILE A 413 12.48 -32.38 -18.54
N MET A 414 11.36 -32.36 -19.28
CA MET A 414 10.90 -31.16 -19.98
C MET A 414 10.68 -30.01 -19.00
N GLY A 415 9.90 -30.20 -17.95
CA GLY A 415 9.64 -29.16 -16.94
C GLY A 415 10.90 -28.63 -16.25
N ALA A 416 11.86 -29.51 -15.94
CA ALA A 416 13.16 -29.14 -15.39
C ALA A 416 14.03 -28.38 -16.39
N ALA A 417 14.15 -28.85 -17.64
CA ALA A 417 14.87 -28.16 -18.71
C ALA A 417 14.23 -26.80 -19.05
N ASP A 418 12.92 -26.67 -18.89
CA ASP A 418 12.16 -25.45 -19.13
C ASP A 418 12.28 -24.45 -17.97
N ALA A 419 12.33 -24.93 -16.73
CA ALA A 419 12.70 -24.13 -15.57
C ALA A 419 14.17 -23.65 -15.65
N VAL A 420 15.09 -24.52 -16.10
CA VAL A 420 16.49 -24.16 -16.36
C VAL A 420 16.60 -23.17 -17.51
N ARG A 421 15.80 -23.26 -18.57
CA ARG A 421 15.72 -22.21 -19.60
C ARG A 421 15.19 -20.90 -19.05
N ARG A 422 14.10 -20.88 -18.26
CA ARG A 422 13.63 -19.66 -17.59
C ARG A 422 14.70 -19.03 -16.69
N ALA A 423 15.46 -19.85 -15.96
CA ALA A 423 16.57 -19.38 -15.13
C ALA A 423 17.75 -18.82 -15.96
N ALA A 424 18.15 -19.53 -17.03
CA ALA A 424 19.24 -19.10 -17.91
C ALA A 424 18.88 -17.83 -18.70
N VAL A 425 17.64 -17.68 -19.15
CA VAL A 425 17.17 -16.48 -19.85
C VAL A 425 17.01 -15.30 -18.88
N LYS A 426 16.63 -15.53 -17.61
CA LYS A 426 16.75 -14.50 -16.55
C LYS A 426 18.19 -14.12 -16.21
N GLY A 427 19.19 -14.94 -16.55
CA GLY A 427 20.62 -14.67 -16.35
C GLY A 427 21.33 -14.01 -17.55
N ALA A 428 20.66 -13.83 -18.67
CA ALA A 428 21.23 -13.20 -19.86
C ALA A 428 21.06 -11.66 -19.79
N PHE A 429 22.01 -10.99 -19.11
CA PHE A 429 21.99 -9.55 -18.86
C PHE A 429 21.90 -8.69 -20.14
N GLY A 430 20.68 -8.27 -20.48
CA GLY A 430 20.41 -6.97 -21.08
C GLY A 430 20.30 -5.90 -20.00
N ASP A 431 20.33 -4.63 -20.40
CA ASP A 431 20.36 -3.47 -19.50
C ASP A 431 19.10 -3.38 -18.61
N ASP A 432 19.23 -3.78 -17.33
CA ASP A 432 18.14 -3.87 -16.33
C ASP A 432 17.39 -2.54 -16.12
N ASN A 433 17.99 -1.42 -16.53
CA ASN A 433 17.43 -0.07 -16.48
C ASN A 433 16.23 0.15 -17.41
N ARG A 434 15.90 -0.79 -18.32
CA ARG A 434 14.79 -0.67 -19.29
C ARG A 434 13.63 -1.66 -19.09
N ARG A 435 13.55 -2.35 -17.95
CA ARG A 435 12.37 -3.18 -17.63
C ARG A 435 11.13 -2.28 -17.47
N THR A 436 10.00 -2.74 -17.98
CA THR A 436 8.68 -2.11 -17.79
C THR A 436 8.07 -2.59 -16.47
N GLU A 437 7.71 -1.64 -15.62
CA GLU A 437 7.07 -1.88 -14.31
C GLU A 437 5.60 -1.43 -14.28
N ALA A 438 5.18 -0.53 -15.18
CA ALA A 438 3.81 0.00 -15.25
C ALA A 438 3.35 0.29 -16.69
N LEU A 439 2.03 0.22 -16.92
CA LEU A 439 1.35 0.41 -18.21
C LEU A 439 -0.02 1.10 -18.00
N VAL A 440 -0.38 2.12 -18.79
CA VAL A 440 -1.72 2.76 -18.77
C VAL A 440 -2.10 3.36 -20.14
N ILE A 441 -3.39 3.66 -20.35
CA ILE A 441 -3.94 4.32 -21.54
C ILE A 441 -4.49 5.70 -21.16
N THR A 442 -4.17 6.73 -21.94
CA THR A 442 -4.78 8.05 -21.81
C THR A 442 -6.03 8.20 -22.68
N ILE A 443 -6.90 9.15 -22.29
CA ILE A 443 -8.22 9.37 -22.91
C ILE A 443 -8.17 9.80 -24.39
N ASP A 444 -6.99 10.13 -24.91
CA ASP A 444 -6.71 10.41 -26.32
C ASP A 444 -6.25 9.18 -27.13
N GLY A 445 -6.22 7.99 -26.50
CA GLY A 445 -5.85 6.72 -27.13
C GLY A 445 -4.34 6.44 -27.21
N MET A 446 -3.52 7.22 -26.50
CA MET A 446 -2.08 6.96 -26.38
C MET A 446 -1.80 6.02 -25.20
N ILE A 447 -0.78 5.18 -25.34
CA ILE A 447 -0.33 4.26 -24.28
C ILE A 447 0.93 4.83 -23.61
N TRP A 448 1.04 4.64 -22.30
CA TRP A 448 2.17 5.08 -21.49
C TRP A 448 2.75 3.91 -20.71
N THR A 449 4.08 3.75 -20.75
CA THR A 449 4.82 2.75 -19.96
C THR A 449 5.84 3.42 -19.06
N GLY A 450 6.03 2.88 -17.86
CA GLY A 450 7.04 3.32 -16.90
C GLY A 450 8.10 2.26 -16.64
N CYS A 451 9.37 2.67 -16.53
CA CYS A 451 10.51 1.78 -16.42
C CYS A 451 11.27 1.87 -15.08
N THR A 452 12.10 0.86 -14.81
CA THR A 452 13.02 0.77 -13.65
C THR A 452 14.00 1.94 -13.50
N SER A 453 14.38 2.61 -14.59
CA SER A 453 15.22 3.82 -14.58
C SER A 453 14.46 5.13 -14.28
N GLY A 454 13.15 5.07 -14.05
CA GLY A 454 12.30 6.26 -13.94
C GLY A 454 11.88 6.86 -15.29
N LEU A 455 12.32 6.27 -16.41
CA LEU A 455 11.91 6.63 -17.76
C LEU A 455 10.41 6.36 -17.96
N LEU A 456 9.73 7.32 -18.58
CA LEU A 456 8.37 7.19 -19.11
C LEU A 456 8.44 7.19 -20.64
N VAL A 457 7.68 6.32 -21.28
CA VAL A 457 7.62 6.22 -22.75
C VAL A 457 6.16 6.27 -23.20
N GLN A 458 5.88 7.14 -24.17
CA GLN A 458 4.58 7.26 -24.84
C GLN A 458 4.59 6.49 -26.16
N TRP A 459 3.48 5.80 -26.46
CA TRP A 459 3.29 4.96 -27.63
C TRP A 459 1.96 5.27 -28.32
N ASP A 460 1.87 4.99 -29.62
CA ASP A 460 0.60 4.99 -30.34
C ASP A 460 -0.20 3.69 -30.12
N LYS A 461 -1.49 3.74 -30.49
CA LYS A 461 -2.44 2.61 -30.53
C LYS A 461 -2.10 1.48 -31.52
N HIS A 462 -0.91 1.51 -32.13
CA HIS A 462 -0.36 0.51 -33.05
C HIS A 462 0.99 -0.06 -32.54
N GLY A 463 1.39 0.26 -31.30
CA GLY A 463 2.62 -0.24 -30.70
C GLY A 463 3.90 0.42 -31.23
N ASN A 464 3.83 1.66 -31.70
CA ASN A 464 4.99 2.43 -32.14
C ASN A 464 5.37 3.45 -31.05
N ARG A 465 6.65 3.50 -30.70
CA ARG A 465 7.20 4.43 -29.70
C ARG A 465 7.21 5.86 -30.26
N LEU A 466 6.70 6.82 -29.49
CA LEU A 466 6.52 8.21 -29.92
C LEU A 466 7.49 9.17 -29.22
N GLN A 467 7.49 9.18 -27.89
CA GLN A 467 8.22 10.16 -27.08
C GLN A 467 8.71 9.55 -25.76
N ASP A 468 9.85 10.02 -25.28
CA ASP A 468 10.50 9.59 -24.05
C ASP A 468 10.57 10.77 -23.07
N PHE A 469 10.30 10.54 -21.78
CA PHE A 469 10.32 11.56 -20.73
C PHE A 469 11.05 11.05 -19.48
N HIS A 470 11.99 11.82 -18.95
CA HIS A 470 12.75 11.47 -17.74
C HIS A 470 12.68 12.61 -16.72
N HIS A 471 11.67 12.57 -15.85
CA HIS A 471 11.40 13.60 -14.84
C HIS A 471 11.82 13.19 -13.42
N HIS A 472 12.32 11.97 -13.24
CA HIS A 472 12.69 11.40 -11.94
C HIS A 472 13.67 10.22 -12.11
N SER A 473 14.59 10.04 -11.16
CA SER A 473 15.70 9.07 -11.27
C SER A 473 15.39 7.65 -10.74
N HIS A 474 14.36 7.50 -9.92
CA HIS A 474 13.98 6.18 -9.37
C HIS A 474 12.91 5.54 -10.25
N ALA A 475 12.84 4.20 -10.21
CA ALA A 475 11.83 3.39 -10.91
C ALA A 475 10.41 3.96 -10.80
N VAL A 476 9.72 4.00 -11.94
CA VAL A 476 8.25 4.03 -11.95
C VAL A 476 7.75 2.70 -11.39
N GLN A 477 6.65 2.73 -10.66
CA GLN A 477 6.04 1.54 -10.05
C GLN A 477 4.56 1.41 -10.43
N CYS A 478 3.84 2.52 -10.58
CA CYS A 478 2.46 2.50 -11.05
C CYS A 478 2.11 3.77 -11.85
N LEU A 479 1.08 3.66 -12.68
CA LEU A 479 0.54 4.72 -13.53
C LEU A 479 -0.98 4.76 -13.39
N CYS A 480 -1.57 5.96 -13.38
CA CYS A 480 -3.02 6.15 -13.37
C CYS A 480 -3.40 7.36 -14.22
N THR A 481 -4.61 7.39 -14.77
CA THR A 481 -5.07 8.45 -15.68
C THR A 481 -6.45 8.93 -15.29
N PHE A 482 -6.65 10.24 -15.23
CA PHE A 482 -7.96 10.84 -14.99
C PHE A 482 -8.08 12.14 -15.76
N GLY A 483 -9.18 12.28 -16.52
CA GLY A 483 -9.36 13.40 -17.42
C GLY A 483 -8.19 13.53 -18.41
N SER A 484 -7.59 14.71 -18.48
CA SER A 484 -6.41 15.00 -19.30
C SER A 484 -5.07 14.93 -18.53
N ARG A 485 -5.01 14.18 -17.42
CA ARG A 485 -3.82 14.05 -16.55
C ARG A 485 -3.33 12.62 -16.43
N VAL A 486 -2.00 12.45 -16.46
CA VAL A 486 -1.28 11.22 -16.13
C VAL A 486 -0.68 11.38 -14.74
N TRP A 487 -0.88 10.40 -13.87
CA TRP A 487 -0.33 10.33 -12.53
C TRP A 487 0.70 9.19 -12.48
N VAL A 488 1.86 9.46 -11.88
CA VAL A 488 3.01 8.55 -11.89
C VAL A 488 3.51 8.33 -10.47
N GLY A 489 3.50 7.08 -10.01
CA GLY A 489 4.00 6.66 -8.71
C GLY A 489 5.39 6.06 -8.80
N TYR A 490 6.30 6.48 -7.93
CA TYR A 490 7.71 6.10 -7.94
C TYR A 490 8.13 5.27 -6.72
N ALA A 491 9.23 4.53 -6.88
CA ALA A 491 9.87 3.79 -5.79
C ALA A 491 10.35 4.69 -4.62
N SER A 492 10.57 5.99 -4.84
CA SER A 492 10.86 6.98 -3.78
C SER A 492 9.66 7.38 -2.92
N GLY A 493 8.48 6.78 -3.13
CA GLY A 493 7.23 7.25 -2.52
C GLY A 493 6.70 8.57 -3.07
N THR A 494 7.34 9.11 -4.11
CA THR A 494 6.92 10.33 -4.82
C THR A 494 5.80 10.04 -5.82
N VAL A 495 4.90 11.00 -5.98
CA VAL A 495 3.93 11.08 -7.07
C VAL A 495 4.21 12.31 -7.92
N GLN A 496 4.18 12.17 -9.24
CA GLN A 496 4.17 13.28 -10.19
C GLN A 496 2.88 13.28 -11.02
N VAL A 497 2.47 14.45 -11.49
CA VAL A 497 1.30 14.67 -12.34
C VAL A 497 1.73 15.37 -13.62
N LEU A 498 1.34 14.83 -14.78
CA LEU A 498 1.68 15.34 -16.10
C LEU A 498 0.42 15.60 -16.93
N ASP A 499 0.54 16.43 -17.97
CA ASP A 499 -0.47 16.50 -19.03
C ASP A 499 -0.24 15.41 -20.11
N LEU A 500 -1.19 15.27 -21.03
CA LEU A 500 -1.13 14.32 -22.16
C LEU A 500 0.06 14.55 -23.13
N LYS A 501 0.84 15.62 -22.94
CA LYS A 501 2.06 15.93 -23.69
C LYS A 501 3.33 15.66 -22.88
N GLY A 502 3.22 14.96 -21.75
CA GLY A 502 4.34 14.62 -20.86
C GLY A 502 4.98 15.83 -20.17
N ARG A 503 4.28 16.97 -20.07
CA ARG A 503 4.77 18.13 -19.32
C ARG A 503 4.39 17.97 -17.86
N LEU A 504 5.39 18.02 -16.97
CA LEU A 504 5.21 17.98 -15.53
C LEU A 504 4.38 19.18 -15.05
N LEU A 505 3.23 18.90 -14.42
CA LEU A 505 2.35 19.89 -13.78
C LEU A 505 2.70 20.11 -12.31
N GLY A 506 3.28 19.10 -11.66
CA GLY A 506 3.77 19.15 -10.29
C GLY A 506 4.04 17.75 -9.74
N GLY A 507 4.60 17.68 -8.53
CA GLY A 507 4.84 16.42 -7.84
C GLY A 507 5.25 16.62 -6.38
N TRP A 508 5.08 15.59 -5.57
CA TRP A 508 5.34 15.61 -4.13
C TRP A 508 5.62 14.20 -3.60
N VAL A 509 6.38 14.09 -2.51
CA VAL A 509 6.46 12.86 -1.72
C VAL A 509 5.06 12.54 -1.20
N ALA A 510 4.44 11.46 -1.68
CA ALA A 510 3.09 11.05 -1.31
C ALA A 510 3.11 10.11 -0.08
N HIS A 511 4.08 9.22 -0.03
CA HIS A 511 4.29 8.19 1.00
C HIS A 511 5.77 8.08 1.36
N SER A 512 6.09 7.39 2.46
CA SER A 512 7.50 7.17 2.90
C SER A 512 8.14 5.90 2.31
N CYS A 513 7.42 5.21 1.42
CA CYS A 513 7.78 3.94 0.79
C CYS A 513 7.26 3.95 -0.66
N PRO A 514 7.76 3.05 -1.55
CA PRO A 514 7.29 2.92 -2.92
C PRO A 514 5.75 3.00 -3.06
N VAL A 515 5.28 3.81 -4.02
CA VAL A 515 3.86 3.83 -4.41
C VAL A 515 3.64 2.70 -5.41
N ILE A 516 2.94 1.65 -4.99
CA ILE A 516 2.87 0.37 -5.73
C ILE A 516 1.66 0.26 -6.66
N GLU A 517 0.56 0.96 -6.37
CA GLU A 517 -0.66 0.96 -7.18
C GLU A 517 -1.40 2.31 -7.05
N MET A 518 -2.14 2.71 -8.08
CA MET A 518 -3.01 3.89 -8.07
C MET A 518 -4.34 3.62 -8.79
N CYS A 519 -5.45 4.11 -8.25
CA CYS A 519 -6.76 4.07 -8.90
C CYS A 519 -7.54 5.39 -8.71
N ALA A 520 -8.52 5.66 -9.56
CA ALA A 520 -9.37 6.85 -9.47
C ALA A 520 -10.75 6.50 -8.90
N GLY A 521 -11.34 7.40 -8.11
CA GLY A 521 -12.69 7.23 -7.55
C GLY A 521 -13.14 8.46 -6.75
N SER A 522 -14.45 8.76 -6.73
CA SER A 522 -15.05 9.90 -6.00
C SER A 522 -14.40 11.30 -6.21
N GLY A 523 -13.71 11.53 -7.33
CA GLY A 523 -12.95 12.78 -7.55
C GLY A 523 -11.57 12.82 -6.85
N TYR A 524 -11.06 11.66 -6.44
CA TYR A 524 -9.72 11.44 -5.93
C TYR A 524 -8.94 10.45 -6.79
N ILE A 525 -7.61 10.56 -6.77
CA ILE A 525 -6.68 9.47 -7.09
C ILE A 525 -6.21 8.88 -5.77
N PHE A 526 -6.51 7.61 -5.53
CA PHE A 526 -6.02 6.87 -4.39
C PHE A 526 -4.65 6.24 -4.73
N THR A 527 -3.69 6.39 -3.81
CA THR A 527 -2.33 5.83 -3.90
C THR A 527 -2.10 4.81 -2.81
N LEU A 528 -1.79 3.57 -3.19
CA LEU A 528 -1.35 2.51 -2.28
C LEU A 528 0.18 2.52 -2.18
N ALA A 529 0.71 2.52 -0.96
CA ALA A 529 2.14 2.33 -0.71
C ALA A 529 2.49 0.90 -0.29
N ASN A 530 3.76 0.52 -0.45
CA ASN A 530 4.28 -0.79 -0.04
C ASN A 530 4.13 -1.09 1.48
N HIS A 531 3.92 -0.07 2.32
CA HIS A 531 3.54 -0.21 3.73
C HIS A 531 2.01 -0.39 3.94
N GLY A 532 1.25 -0.75 2.91
CA GLY A 532 -0.19 -1.04 2.94
C GLY A 532 -1.13 0.16 3.22
N GLY A 533 -0.59 1.38 3.28
CA GLY A 533 -1.34 2.60 3.58
C GLY A 533 -1.91 3.27 2.34
N ILE A 534 -3.07 3.92 2.47
CA ILE A 534 -3.88 4.45 1.36
C ILE A 534 -4.16 5.94 1.55
N ARG A 535 -3.82 6.75 0.53
CA ARG A 535 -4.05 8.21 0.48
C ARG A 535 -4.80 8.62 -0.77
N GLY A 536 -5.87 9.38 -0.64
CA GLY A 536 -6.56 10.06 -1.73
C GLY A 536 -5.99 11.45 -1.98
N TRP A 537 -5.70 11.80 -3.24
CA TRP A 537 -5.33 13.14 -3.70
C TRP A 537 -6.44 13.68 -4.61
N ASN A 538 -6.89 14.91 -4.44
CA ASN A 538 -7.98 15.44 -5.26
C ASN A 538 -7.56 15.49 -6.74
N VAL A 539 -8.42 15.10 -7.68
CA VAL A 539 -8.08 15.07 -9.12
C VAL A 539 -7.70 16.44 -9.70
N THR A 540 -8.12 17.53 -9.04
CA THR A 540 -7.73 18.90 -9.40
C THR A 540 -6.32 19.29 -8.91
N SER A 541 -5.72 18.58 -7.96
CA SER A 541 -4.34 18.80 -7.48
C SER A 541 -3.30 18.39 -8.54
N PRO A 542 -2.22 19.16 -8.79
CA PRO A 542 -1.95 20.47 -8.23
C PRO A 542 -2.93 21.52 -8.79
N GLY A 543 -3.50 22.35 -7.91
CA GLY A 543 -4.57 23.27 -8.24
C GLY A 543 -4.87 24.34 -7.17
N PRO A 544 -5.79 25.29 -7.46
CA PRO A 544 -6.09 26.42 -6.57
C PRO A 544 -6.77 26.01 -5.26
N LEU A 545 -7.37 24.82 -5.21
CA LEU A 545 -8.01 24.26 -4.03
C LEU A 545 -7.01 23.88 -2.93
N ASP A 546 -5.80 23.45 -3.31
CA ASP A 546 -4.79 22.89 -2.40
C ASP A 546 -4.35 23.91 -1.34
N SER A 547 -4.28 25.19 -1.69
CA SER A 547 -3.88 26.28 -0.78
C SER A 547 -4.98 26.61 0.23
N ILE A 548 -6.24 26.59 -0.21
CA ILE A 548 -7.40 26.85 0.66
C ILE A 548 -7.54 25.71 1.66
N LEU A 549 -7.61 24.46 1.19
CA LEU A 549 -7.68 23.29 2.08
C LEU A 549 -6.50 23.23 3.07
N ARG A 550 -5.29 23.63 2.65
CA ARG A 550 -4.14 23.73 3.55
C ARG A 550 -4.35 24.76 4.67
N SER A 551 -4.83 25.96 4.34
CA SER A 551 -5.09 27.02 5.32
C SER A 551 -6.22 26.66 6.28
N GLU A 552 -7.34 26.10 5.78
CA GLU A 552 -8.49 25.70 6.61
C GLU A 552 -8.12 24.56 7.57
N LEU A 553 -7.37 23.54 7.12
CA LEU A 553 -6.89 22.47 7.99
C LEU A 553 -5.88 22.97 9.04
N ALA A 554 -4.91 23.80 8.64
CA ALA A 554 -3.93 24.36 9.57
C ALA A 554 -4.60 25.26 10.64
N ALA A 555 -5.67 25.98 10.28
CA ALA A 555 -6.46 26.73 11.25
C ALA A 555 -7.18 25.84 12.27
N LYS A 556 -7.48 24.57 11.93
CA LYS A 556 -8.10 23.57 12.82
C LYS A 556 -7.10 22.60 13.48
N GLU A 557 -5.79 22.82 13.38
CA GLU A 557 -4.75 21.86 13.82
C GLU A 557 -4.90 21.38 15.28
N PHE A 558 -5.37 22.25 16.17
CA PHE A 558 -5.61 21.94 17.58
C PHE A 558 -6.68 20.86 17.82
N MET A 559 -7.64 20.69 16.90
CA MET A 559 -8.71 19.68 16.99
C MET A 559 -8.15 18.25 16.87
N TYR A 560 -7.17 18.06 16.00
CA TYR A 560 -6.61 16.75 15.64
C TYR A 560 -5.18 16.51 16.15
N THR A 561 -4.65 17.36 17.02
CA THR A 561 -3.32 17.14 17.64
C THR A 561 -3.44 16.30 18.92
N ARG A 562 -2.73 15.18 19.01
CA ARG A 562 -2.53 14.42 20.26
C ARG A 562 -1.13 14.68 20.81
N MET A 563 -1.02 14.59 22.13
CA MET A 563 0.25 14.53 22.85
C MET A 563 0.33 13.19 23.58
N GLU A 564 1.24 12.32 23.17
CA GLU A 564 1.48 11.02 23.78
C GLU A 564 2.76 11.10 24.62
N ASN A 565 2.79 10.49 25.80
CA ASN A 565 4.01 10.35 26.61
C ASN A 565 4.43 8.88 26.66
N LEU A 566 5.72 8.61 26.45
CA LEU A 566 6.27 7.28 26.31
C LEU A 566 7.63 7.17 26.99
N LYS A 567 7.77 6.23 27.94
CA LYS A 567 9.08 5.82 28.46
C LYS A 567 9.75 4.78 27.56
N ILE A 568 11.01 5.02 27.21
CA ILE A 568 11.87 4.10 26.45
C ILE A 568 13.11 3.75 27.28
N PHE A 569 13.29 2.47 27.60
CA PHE A 569 14.54 1.94 28.14
C PHE A 569 15.50 1.65 26.99
N THR A 570 16.75 2.07 27.10
CA THR A 570 17.84 1.66 26.23
C THR A 570 18.97 1.10 27.07
N GLY A 571 19.39 -0.14 26.78
CA GLY A 571 20.54 -0.78 27.43
C GLY A 571 21.65 -1.11 26.43
N THR A 572 22.91 -0.93 26.83
CA THR A 572 24.08 -1.42 26.09
C THR A 572 24.99 -2.28 26.98
N TRP A 573 25.56 -3.35 26.42
CA TRP A 573 26.54 -4.18 27.13
C TRP A 573 27.48 -4.91 26.16
N ASN A 574 28.78 -4.67 26.29
CA ASN A 574 29.80 -5.53 25.69
C ASN A 574 29.93 -6.80 26.55
N VAL A 575 29.50 -7.95 26.01
CA VAL A 575 29.37 -9.21 26.76
C VAL A 575 30.64 -10.08 26.74
N GLY A 576 31.69 -9.65 26.05
CA GLY A 576 33.00 -10.30 26.08
C GLY A 576 33.01 -11.77 25.65
N GLN A 577 32.08 -12.18 24.78
CA GLN A 577 31.77 -13.54 24.30
C GLN A 577 31.19 -14.51 25.33
N GLU A 578 30.74 -14.01 26.49
CA GLU A 578 30.12 -14.83 27.54
C GLU A 578 28.58 -14.86 27.45
N LYS A 579 27.98 -15.57 28.41
CA LYS A 579 26.55 -15.56 28.70
C LYS A 579 26.29 -14.91 30.05
N ALA A 580 25.26 -14.06 30.13
CA ALA A 580 24.82 -13.54 31.42
C ALA A 580 24.26 -14.63 32.34
N SER A 581 24.52 -14.48 33.62
CA SER A 581 23.75 -15.10 34.71
C SER A 581 22.31 -14.56 34.72
N PRO A 582 21.32 -15.36 35.17
CA PRO A 582 19.94 -14.88 35.32
C PRO A 582 19.84 -13.65 36.22
N ASP A 583 20.58 -13.64 37.33
CA ASP A 583 20.58 -12.56 38.31
C ASP A 583 21.12 -11.24 37.72
N SER A 584 22.14 -11.31 36.85
CA SER A 584 22.65 -10.11 36.15
C SER A 584 21.63 -9.52 35.17
N LEU A 585 20.84 -10.36 34.48
CA LEU A 585 19.74 -9.87 33.64
C LEU A 585 18.60 -9.27 34.48
N ILE A 586 18.32 -9.84 35.66
CA ILE A 586 17.31 -9.32 36.60
C ILE A 586 17.76 -7.98 37.20
N SER A 587 19.04 -7.80 37.54
CA SER A 587 19.56 -6.50 38.00
C SER A 587 19.54 -5.42 36.92
N TRP A 588 19.94 -5.77 35.69
CA TRP A 588 19.99 -4.83 34.57
C TRP A 588 18.60 -4.35 34.12
N LEU A 589 17.65 -5.29 33.96
CA LEU A 589 16.34 -5.05 33.33
C LEU A 589 15.17 -5.08 34.33
N GLY A 590 15.20 -5.98 35.32
CA GLY A 590 14.05 -6.57 36.02
C GLY A 590 12.85 -5.66 36.32
N SER A 591 12.86 -4.97 37.46
CA SER A 591 11.78 -4.03 37.83
C SER A 591 11.88 -2.67 37.13
N VAL A 592 13.04 -2.38 36.53
CA VAL A 592 13.36 -1.07 35.92
C VAL A 592 12.62 -0.84 34.60
N VAL A 593 12.15 -1.91 33.93
CA VAL A 593 11.27 -1.82 32.75
C VAL A 593 9.77 -1.84 33.08
N SER A 594 9.39 -1.77 34.37
CA SER A 594 7.99 -2.01 34.78
C SER A 594 7.00 -0.96 34.27
N ASP A 595 7.39 0.32 34.19
CA ASP A 595 6.59 1.42 33.63
C ASP A 595 6.99 1.81 32.18
N VAL A 596 7.95 1.09 31.60
CA VAL A 596 8.53 1.36 30.28
C VAL A 596 7.66 0.78 29.15
N GLY A 597 7.43 1.57 28.10
CA GLY A 597 6.68 1.16 26.91
C GLY A 597 7.52 0.45 25.84
N ILE A 598 8.76 0.88 25.61
CA ILE A 598 9.68 0.26 24.65
C ILE A 598 11.01 -0.06 25.32
N VAL A 599 11.49 -1.28 25.17
CA VAL A 599 12.79 -1.74 25.67
C VAL A 599 13.70 -2.04 24.48
N VAL A 600 14.85 -1.37 24.43
CA VAL A 600 15.87 -1.51 23.38
C VAL A 600 17.15 -2.04 24.01
N VAL A 601 17.72 -3.09 23.42
CA VAL A 601 18.99 -3.68 23.90
C VAL A 601 19.98 -3.79 22.76
N GLY A 602 21.19 -3.26 22.96
CA GLY A 602 22.36 -3.47 22.10
C GLY A 602 23.44 -4.26 22.83
N LEU A 603 23.89 -5.38 22.26
CA LEU A 603 25.03 -6.14 22.77
C LEU A 603 26.23 -6.04 21.81
N GLN A 604 27.44 -6.09 22.37
CA GLN A 604 28.70 -6.14 21.62
C GLN A 604 29.54 -7.35 22.06
N GLU A 605 30.41 -7.83 21.16
CA GLU A 605 31.20 -9.06 21.34
C GLU A 605 30.38 -10.30 21.73
N VAL A 606 29.15 -10.43 21.20
CA VAL A 606 28.35 -11.66 21.36
C VAL A 606 29.14 -12.89 20.88
N GLU A 607 29.87 -12.77 19.78
CA GLU A 607 30.72 -13.85 19.24
C GLU A 607 31.81 -13.22 18.32
N MET A 608 33.11 -13.37 18.66
CA MET A 608 34.24 -12.73 17.95
C MET A 608 35.27 -13.72 17.38
N GLY A 609 35.03 -15.04 17.48
CA GLY A 609 35.96 -16.06 16.98
C GLY A 609 36.25 -15.92 15.48
N ALA A 610 37.52 -15.99 15.07
CA ALA A 610 37.92 -15.67 13.69
C ALA A 610 37.21 -16.50 12.60
N GLY A 611 36.95 -17.79 12.86
CA GLY A 611 36.16 -18.65 11.97
C GLY A 611 34.69 -18.21 11.87
N PHE A 612 34.09 -17.81 12.99
CA PHE A 612 32.73 -17.25 13.02
C PHE A 612 32.66 -15.91 12.27
N LEU A 613 33.65 -15.01 12.43
CA LEU A 613 33.70 -13.74 11.69
C LEU A 613 33.74 -13.95 10.17
N ALA A 614 34.52 -14.92 9.70
CA ALA A 614 34.57 -15.30 8.28
C ALA A 614 33.24 -15.92 7.82
N MET A 615 32.64 -16.82 8.61
CA MET A 615 31.33 -17.39 8.33
C MET A 615 30.21 -16.34 8.32
N SER A 616 30.25 -15.34 9.21
CA SER A 616 29.27 -14.26 9.26
C SER A 616 29.37 -13.36 8.04
N ALA A 617 30.58 -13.01 7.58
CA ALA A 617 30.75 -12.25 6.35
C ALA A 617 30.22 -13.01 5.12
N ALA A 618 30.48 -14.33 5.03
CA ALA A 618 29.93 -15.16 3.97
C ALA A 618 28.39 -15.31 4.04
N LYS A 619 27.84 -15.46 5.26
CA LYS A 619 26.39 -15.49 5.53
C LYS A 619 25.67 -14.24 5.06
N GLU A 620 26.20 -13.05 5.37
CA GLU A 620 25.64 -11.75 4.96
C GLU A 620 25.56 -11.67 3.42
N THR A 621 26.59 -12.13 2.68
CA THR A 621 26.57 -12.19 1.20
C THR A 621 25.57 -13.20 0.61
N VAL A 622 24.88 -13.99 1.44
CA VAL A 622 23.77 -14.87 1.03
C VAL A 622 22.45 -14.57 1.77
N GLY A 623 22.36 -13.46 2.50
CA GLY A 623 21.14 -13.04 3.19
C GLY A 623 20.75 -13.95 4.36
N LEU A 624 21.72 -14.66 4.93
CA LEU A 624 21.56 -15.41 6.17
C LEU A 624 22.13 -14.60 7.32
N GLU A 625 21.44 -14.59 8.45
CA GLU A 625 21.82 -13.78 9.61
C GLU A 625 21.97 -14.64 10.88
N GLY A 626 22.41 -13.99 11.97
CA GLY A 626 22.35 -14.52 13.32
C GLY A 626 23.36 -15.61 13.70
N SER A 627 23.52 -15.83 15.01
CA SER A 627 24.21 -16.98 15.58
C SER A 627 23.38 -17.62 16.70
N SER A 628 23.70 -18.87 17.07
CA SER A 628 23.02 -19.60 18.14
C SER A 628 23.21 -18.94 19.52
N LEU A 629 24.34 -18.25 19.72
CA LEU A 629 24.59 -17.46 20.92
C LEU A 629 23.77 -16.16 20.91
N GLY A 630 23.67 -15.47 19.76
CA GLY A 630 22.77 -14.33 19.59
C GLY A 630 21.30 -14.70 19.85
N GLN A 631 20.82 -15.82 19.31
CA GLN A 631 19.46 -16.32 19.57
C GLN A 631 19.24 -16.64 21.06
N TRP A 632 20.23 -17.26 21.73
CA TRP A 632 20.16 -17.51 23.17
C TRP A 632 20.01 -16.21 23.99
N TRP A 633 20.73 -15.14 23.60
CA TRP A 633 20.59 -13.83 24.23
C TRP A 633 19.20 -13.22 23.98
N LEU A 634 18.68 -13.28 22.76
CA LEU A 634 17.33 -12.79 22.43
C LEU A 634 16.24 -13.49 23.25
N ASP A 635 16.29 -14.82 23.36
CA ASP A 635 15.26 -15.58 24.06
C ASP A 635 15.39 -15.50 25.59
N MET A 636 16.62 -15.36 26.12
CA MET A 636 16.81 -15.16 27.57
C MET A 636 16.43 -13.74 28.01
N ILE A 637 16.73 -12.70 27.22
CA ILE A 637 16.23 -11.33 27.46
C ILE A 637 14.71 -11.31 27.36
N GLY A 638 14.14 -11.88 26.29
CA GLY A 638 12.69 -12.00 26.11
C GLY A 638 12.00 -12.68 27.30
N LYS A 639 12.57 -13.77 27.81
CA LYS A 639 12.07 -14.44 29.02
C LYS A 639 12.11 -13.53 30.25
N THR A 640 13.18 -12.78 30.48
CA THR A 640 13.29 -11.83 31.60
C THR A 640 12.27 -10.68 31.50
N LEU A 641 11.93 -10.24 30.28
CA LEU A 641 10.92 -9.21 30.02
C LEU A 641 9.46 -9.72 30.06
N GLY A 642 9.23 -11.03 30.14
CA GLY A 642 7.88 -11.59 29.98
C GLY A 642 7.36 -11.47 28.54
N GLU A 643 8.18 -11.85 27.56
CA GLU A 643 7.80 -11.90 26.15
C GLU A 643 6.61 -12.85 25.94
N GLY A 644 5.58 -12.36 25.25
CA GLY A 644 4.31 -13.07 25.03
C GLY A 644 3.18 -12.68 26.00
N SER A 645 3.50 -12.02 27.12
CA SER A 645 2.48 -11.46 28.05
C SER A 645 2.61 -9.94 28.18
N THR A 646 3.69 -9.46 28.80
CA THR A 646 3.92 -8.03 29.07
C THR A 646 4.50 -7.29 27.86
N PHE A 647 5.41 -7.95 27.15
CA PHE A 647 6.15 -7.41 26.01
C PHE A 647 6.08 -8.33 24.78
N GLN A 648 6.34 -7.78 23.60
CA GLN A 648 6.49 -8.52 22.35
C GLN A 648 7.77 -8.06 21.63
N ARG A 649 8.59 -9.00 21.16
CA ARG A 649 9.80 -8.72 20.37
C ARG A 649 9.38 -8.28 18.96
N VAL A 650 9.63 -7.02 18.60
CA VAL A 650 9.18 -6.46 17.30
C VAL A 650 10.25 -6.55 16.21
N GLY A 651 11.53 -6.64 16.58
CA GLY A 651 12.63 -6.79 15.63
C GLY A 651 13.98 -7.03 16.29
N SER A 652 14.90 -7.62 15.54
CA SER A 652 16.31 -7.82 15.91
C SER A 652 17.20 -7.83 14.67
N ARG A 653 18.48 -7.44 14.83
CA ARG A 653 19.50 -7.47 13.75
C ARG A 653 20.86 -7.84 14.35
N GLN A 654 21.57 -8.80 13.73
CA GLN A 654 22.88 -9.27 14.19
C GLN A 654 23.92 -9.24 13.06
N LEU A 655 24.95 -8.39 13.21
CA LEU A 655 26.13 -8.35 12.34
C LEU A 655 27.32 -8.93 13.12
N ALA A 656 27.73 -10.15 12.78
CA ALA A 656 28.71 -10.92 13.53
C ALA A 656 28.39 -10.94 15.04
N GLY A 657 29.16 -10.21 15.86
CA GLY A 657 28.96 -10.13 17.31
C GLY A 657 28.40 -8.79 17.81
N LEU A 658 27.88 -7.93 16.93
CA LEU A 658 26.94 -6.87 17.31
C LEU A 658 25.51 -7.41 17.17
N LEU A 659 24.68 -7.20 18.20
CA LEU A 659 23.27 -7.56 18.19
C LEU A 659 22.44 -6.37 18.68
N ILE A 660 21.34 -6.05 18.01
CA ILE A 660 20.33 -5.11 18.54
C ILE A 660 18.95 -5.77 18.49
N ALA A 661 18.11 -5.49 19.47
CA ALA A 661 16.72 -5.93 19.50
C ALA A 661 15.80 -4.95 20.24
N ILE A 662 14.52 -4.96 19.87
CA ILE A 662 13.47 -4.11 20.45
C ILE A 662 12.29 -4.97 20.89
N TRP A 663 11.84 -4.72 22.12
CA TRP A 663 10.60 -5.23 22.69
C TRP A 663 9.63 -4.08 22.97
N VAL A 664 8.35 -4.31 22.71
CA VAL A 664 7.29 -3.30 22.86
C VAL A 664 6.20 -3.83 23.79
N ARG A 665 5.77 -3.03 24.75
CA ARG A 665 4.77 -3.39 25.76
C ARG A 665 3.40 -3.62 25.12
N SER A 666 2.68 -4.65 25.55
CA SER A 666 1.45 -5.13 24.88
C SER A 666 0.35 -4.07 24.74
N ASN A 667 0.31 -3.03 25.57
CA ASN A 667 -0.67 -1.94 25.51
C ASN A 667 -0.38 -0.91 24.40
N ILE A 668 0.89 -0.65 24.04
CA ILE A 668 1.25 0.30 22.97
C ILE A 668 1.59 -0.39 21.65
N ARG A 669 1.73 -1.73 21.65
CA ARG A 669 2.09 -2.55 20.47
C ARG A 669 1.23 -2.26 19.24
N ALA A 670 -0.04 -1.90 19.40
CA ALA A 670 -0.93 -1.53 18.29
C ALA A 670 -0.42 -0.33 17.47
N TYR A 671 0.28 0.60 18.11
CA TYR A 671 0.80 1.84 17.51
C TYR A 671 2.26 1.73 17.05
N VAL A 672 2.83 0.52 16.97
CA VAL A 672 4.22 0.31 16.51
C VAL A 672 4.25 -0.55 15.25
N GLY A 673 4.92 -0.05 14.21
CA GLY A 673 5.04 -0.71 12.90
C GLY A 673 6.31 -0.27 12.14
N ASP A 674 6.34 -0.48 10.82
CA ASP A 674 7.47 -0.13 9.93
C ASP A 674 8.86 -0.53 10.49
N VAL A 675 8.95 -1.75 11.03
CA VAL A 675 10.21 -2.32 11.52
C VAL A 675 11.10 -2.66 10.33
N ASP A 676 12.20 -1.93 10.19
CA ASP A 676 13.27 -2.18 9.22
C ASP A 676 14.62 -2.29 9.93
N ALA A 677 15.55 -3.04 9.33
CA ALA A 677 16.85 -3.36 9.92
C ALA A 677 18.01 -2.99 8.99
N ALA A 678 19.12 -2.54 9.56
CA ALA A 678 20.31 -2.11 8.83
C ALA A 678 21.61 -2.59 9.50
N ALA A 679 22.69 -2.70 8.74
CA ALA A 679 24.01 -3.10 9.24
C ALA A 679 25.13 -2.42 8.43
N VAL A 680 26.19 -1.96 9.11
CA VAL A 680 27.34 -1.27 8.49
C VAL A 680 28.67 -1.79 9.08
N PRO A 681 29.45 -2.61 8.36
CA PRO A 681 30.74 -3.13 8.84
C PRO A 681 31.87 -2.10 8.79
N CYS A 682 32.55 -1.87 9.91
CA CYS A 682 33.73 -0.98 10.06
C CYS A 682 35.05 -1.74 10.37
N GLY A 683 35.02 -3.08 10.35
CA GLY A 683 36.19 -3.92 10.56
C GLY A 683 37.24 -3.84 9.44
N PHE A 684 38.02 -4.91 9.28
CA PHE A 684 39.07 -4.94 8.24
C PHE A 684 38.47 -4.68 6.85
N GLY A 685 39.07 -3.75 6.09
CA GLY A 685 38.62 -3.36 4.76
C GLY A 685 37.20 -2.75 4.66
N ARG A 686 36.55 -2.37 5.79
CA ARG A 686 35.10 -2.08 5.84
C ARG A 686 34.22 -3.25 5.34
N ALA A 687 34.70 -4.48 5.50
CA ALA A 687 34.04 -5.70 5.03
C ALA A 687 33.79 -6.76 6.12
N ILE A 688 34.41 -6.63 7.29
CA ILE A 688 34.22 -7.55 8.43
C ILE A 688 33.37 -6.88 9.52
N GLY A 689 32.36 -7.60 10.01
CA GLY A 689 31.41 -7.13 11.03
C GLY A 689 31.91 -7.12 12.48
N ASN A 690 33.20 -7.33 12.75
CA ASN A 690 33.75 -7.38 14.12
C ASN A 690 33.85 -5.99 14.80
N LYS A 691 33.64 -4.94 14.01
CA LYS A 691 33.43 -3.54 14.36
C LYS A 691 32.44 -2.98 13.34
N GLY A 692 31.66 -1.97 13.69
CA GLY A 692 30.59 -1.45 12.84
C GLY A 692 29.37 -0.98 13.64
N ALA A 693 28.20 -1.05 13.01
CA ALA A 693 26.92 -0.82 13.64
C ALA A 693 25.83 -1.75 13.11
N VAL A 694 24.81 -2.00 13.94
CA VAL A 694 23.51 -2.56 13.56
C VAL A 694 22.41 -1.60 14.01
N GLY A 695 21.42 -1.39 13.14
CA GLY A 695 20.34 -0.45 13.37
C GLY A 695 18.97 -1.10 13.24
N LEU A 696 18.00 -0.59 13.99
CA LEU A 696 16.58 -0.84 13.80
C LEU A 696 15.85 0.50 13.69
N ARG A 697 15.07 0.65 12.61
CA ARG A 697 14.12 1.76 12.43
C ARG A 697 12.73 1.20 12.68
N ILE A 698 11.91 1.94 13.42
CA ILE A 698 10.48 1.63 13.64
C ILE A 698 9.67 2.91 13.45
N ARG A 699 8.36 2.78 13.24
CA ARG A 699 7.42 3.89 13.44
C ARG A 699 6.61 3.65 14.70
N VAL A 700 6.55 4.68 15.56
CA VAL A 700 5.73 4.72 16.77
C VAL A 700 4.73 5.85 16.58
N PHE A 701 3.44 5.52 16.61
CA PHE A 701 2.40 6.37 16.04
C PHE A 701 2.78 6.81 14.61
N ASP A 702 2.72 8.10 14.30
CA ASP A 702 3.10 8.67 13.01
C ASP A 702 4.56 9.20 12.97
N ARG A 703 5.44 8.78 13.91
CA ARG A 703 6.85 9.24 14.02
C ARG A 703 7.89 8.13 13.88
N VAL A 704 8.98 8.46 13.20
CA VAL A 704 10.09 7.54 12.87
C VAL A 704 11.14 7.58 13.97
N LEU A 705 11.31 6.46 14.66
CA LEU A 705 12.31 6.26 15.71
C LEU A 705 13.39 5.29 15.20
N CYS A 706 14.66 5.64 15.41
CA CYS A 706 15.79 4.84 14.98
C CYS A 706 16.75 4.56 16.15
N PHE A 707 17.20 3.31 16.28
CA PHE A 707 18.09 2.86 17.33
C PHE A 707 19.31 2.19 16.68
N VAL A 708 20.52 2.63 17.05
CA VAL A 708 21.77 2.20 16.40
C VAL A 708 22.76 1.72 17.46
N ASN A 709 23.02 0.42 17.47
CA ASN A 709 24.06 -0.20 18.30
C ASN A 709 25.40 -0.21 17.54
N CYS A 710 26.44 0.40 18.09
CA CYS A 710 27.78 0.41 17.50
C CYS A 710 28.84 -0.35 18.31
N HIS A 711 29.89 -0.75 17.61
CA HIS A 711 31.17 -1.15 18.20
C HIS A 711 32.30 -0.56 17.35
N PHE A 712 32.93 0.51 17.82
CA PHE A 712 33.96 1.25 17.08
C PHE A 712 35.40 0.82 17.40
N ALA A 713 36.37 1.30 16.60
CA ALA A 713 37.78 0.95 16.75
C ALA A 713 38.33 1.13 18.18
N ALA A 714 38.88 0.03 18.71
CA ALA A 714 39.52 -0.04 20.02
C ALA A 714 40.92 0.59 20.05
N HIS A 715 41.55 0.59 21.24
CA HIS A 715 42.84 1.21 21.58
C HIS A 715 42.81 2.74 21.78
N LEU A 716 43.68 3.22 22.68
CA LEU A 716 43.76 4.63 23.11
C LEU A 716 43.92 5.60 21.92
N GLU A 717 44.94 5.38 21.09
CA GLU A 717 45.32 6.24 19.97
C GLU A 717 44.29 6.33 18.83
N ALA A 718 43.33 5.40 18.77
CA ALA A 718 42.49 5.21 17.58
C ALA A 718 41.31 6.22 17.44
N VAL A 719 41.40 7.41 18.04
CA VAL A 719 40.35 8.45 18.03
C VAL A 719 39.89 8.77 16.62
N ASN A 720 40.82 9.17 15.74
CA ASN A 720 40.54 9.47 14.33
C ASN A 720 39.86 8.31 13.58
N ARG A 721 40.07 7.06 14.03
CA ARG A 721 39.39 5.90 13.46
C ARG A 721 37.97 5.73 14.01
N ARG A 722 37.74 5.95 15.31
CA ARG A 722 36.38 5.99 15.87
C ARG A 722 35.53 7.07 15.21
N ASN A 723 36.12 8.25 14.97
CA ASN A 723 35.48 9.32 14.20
C ASN A 723 35.12 8.82 12.78
N ALA A 724 36.07 8.21 12.06
CA ALA A 724 35.85 7.67 10.71
C ALA A 724 35.00 6.38 10.63
N ASP A 725 34.71 5.74 11.77
CA ASP A 725 33.72 4.67 11.90
C ASP A 725 32.32 5.29 12.06
N PHE A 726 32.15 6.27 12.97
CA PHE A 726 30.91 7.07 13.10
C PHE A 726 30.51 7.72 11.78
N ASP A 727 31.43 8.44 11.13
CA ASP A 727 31.17 9.18 9.88
C ASP A 727 30.83 8.25 8.70
N HIS A 728 31.23 6.97 8.77
CA HIS A 728 30.82 5.94 7.82
C HIS A 728 29.44 5.39 8.15
N VAL A 729 29.18 5.01 9.41
CA VAL A 729 27.85 4.54 9.87
C VAL A 729 26.78 5.58 9.59
N TYR A 730 27.00 6.84 9.94
CA TYR A 730 26.00 7.90 9.79
C TYR A 730 25.61 8.14 8.32
N ARG A 731 26.55 8.00 7.38
CA ARG A 731 26.30 8.20 5.93
C ARG A 731 25.85 6.96 5.16
N ASN A 732 26.10 5.74 5.67
CA ASN A 732 25.93 4.50 4.91
C ASN A 732 24.92 3.52 5.55
N MET A 733 24.35 3.85 6.71
CA MET A 733 23.26 3.06 7.29
C MET A 733 21.96 3.29 6.51
N SER A 734 21.48 2.24 5.85
CA SER A 734 20.30 2.24 5.00
C SER A 734 19.32 1.14 5.44
N PHE A 735 18.04 1.48 5.54
CA PHE A 735 16.95 0.63 5.99
C PHE A 735 16.07 0.12 4.84
N HIS A 736 16.53 0.28 3.60
CA HIS A 736 15.81 -0.19 2.41
C HIS A 736 15.68 -1.72 2.42
N ARG A 737 14.44 -2.22 2.51
CA ARG A 737 14.13 -3.59 2.07
C ARG A 737 14.44 -3.69 0.57
N PRO A 738 15.09 -4.76 0.07
CA PRO A 738 15.21 -5.00 -1.36
C PRO A 738 13.84 -5.33 -1.94
N SER A 739 13.11 -4.30 -2.37
CA SER A 739 11.82 -4.42 -3.02
C SER A 739 12.01 -5.04 -4.40
N ASN A 740 11.78 -6.36 -4.49
CA ASN A 740 11.63 -7.08 -5.74
C ASN A 740 10.12 -7.27 -5.97
N PRO A 741 9.42 -6.39 -6.72
CA PRO A 741 7.94 -6.32 -6.68
C PRO A 741 7.26 -7.62 -7.11
N PHE A 742 7.93 -8.42 -7.96
CA PHE A 742 7.48 -9.73 -8.41
C PHE A 742 8.54 -10.82 -8.18
N GLY A 743 8.90 -11.06 -6.91
CA GLY A 743 9.77 -12.15 -6.47
C GLY A 743 9.02 -13.32 -5.80
N THR A 744 8.73 -14.40 -6.56
CA THR A 744 8.07 -15.61 -6.04
C THR A 744 9.02 -16.58 -5.33
N THR A 745 9.60 -16.18 -4.19
CA THR A 745 10.27 -17.10 -3.25
C THR A 745 9.93 -16.78 -1.80
N ALA A 746 9.27 -17.74 -1.14
CA ALA A 746 9.33 -17.82 0.32
C ALA A 746 10.61 -18.57 0.71
N ALA A 747 11.49 -17.90 1.46
CA ALA A 747 12.80 -18.38 1.94
C ALA A 747 13.83 -18.79 0.87
N CYS A 748 15.10 -18.51 1.15
CA CYS A 748 16.28 -18.96 0.40
C CYS A 748 16.39 -18.48 -1.08
N SER A 749 16.80 -17.22 -1.27
CA SER A 749 17.51 -16.75 -2.47
C SER A 749 18.39 -15.56 -2.11
N SER A 750 19.68 -15.60 -2.47
CA SER A 750 20.71 -14.67 -1.98
C SER A 750 20.61 -13.25 -2.55
N PRO A 751 20.91 -12.19 -1.76
CA PRO A 751 21.21 -10.87 -2.29
C PRO A 751 22.64 -10.85 -2.83
N THR A 752 22.80 -10.84 -4.16
CA THR A 752 24.13 -10.67 -4.77
C THR A 752 24.65 -9.24 -4.55
N ALA A 753 25.52 -9.08 -3.54
CA ALA A 753 26.23 -7.84 -3.26
C ALA A 753 27.21 -7.46 -4.39
N GLN A 754 26.69 -6.90 -5.48
CA GLN A 754 27.52 -6.25 -6.50
C GLN A 754 28.14 -4.98 -5.91
N THR A 755 29.38 -5.12 -5.44
CA THR A 755 30.23 -4.00 -5.06
C THR A 755 30.58 -3.18 -6.30
N VAL A 756 29.79 -2.14 -6.57
CA VAL A 756 30.02 -1.19 -7.66
C VAL A 756 31.41 -0.57 -7.50
N ARG A 757 32.34 -0.94 -8.38
CA ARG A 757 33.65 -0.28 -8.49
C ARG A 757 33.45 1.09 -9.13
N SER A 758 33.38 2.12 -8.30
CA SER A 758 33.31 3.53 -8.71
C SER A 758 34.34 3.82 -9.79
N SER A 759 33.85 4.11 -10.99
CA SER A 759 34.66 4.44 -12.17
C SER A 759 34.27 5.85 -12.62
N ASN A 760 35.24 6.76 -12.70
CA ASN A 760 34.98 8.20 -12.78
C ASN A 760 34.30 8.63 -14.09
N ALA A 761 33.07 9.13 -14.00
CA ALA A 761 32.42 9.94 -15.03
C ALA A 761 31.51 10.99 -14.35
N PHE A 762 32.05 12.19 -14.10
CA PHE A 762 31.40 13.20 -13.28
C PHE A 762 30.96 14.41 -14.13
N VAL A 763 29.68 14.50 -14.47
CA VAL A 763 29.05 15.72 -15.04
C VAL A 763 27.60 15.83 -14.55
N GLY A 764 27.25 16.95 -13.89
CA GLY A 764 25.95 17.58 -14.16
C GLY A 764 24.84 17.58 -13.10
N SER A 765 24.96 16.97 -11.92
CA SER A 765 24.04 17.28 -10.80
C SER A 765 24.62 16.89 -9.44
N SER A 766 24.92 17.88 -8.59
CA SER A 766 25.44 17.66 -7.23
C SER A 766 24.33 17.88 -6.18
N VAL A 767 23.46 16.88 -6.02
CA VAL A 767 22.62 16.75 -4.83
C VAL A 767 23.30 15.75 -3.91
N GLU A 768 23.87 16.21 -2.79
CA GLU A 768 24.28 15.29 -1.73
C GLU A 768 23.03 14.59 -1.19
N MET A 769 22.99 13.26 -1.30
CA MET A 769 21.87 12.47 -0.81
C MET A 769 21.84 12.51 0.73
N THR A 770 20.73 12.98 1.31
CA THR A 770 20.55 13.05 2.76
C THR A 770 20.58 11.63 3.34
N PRO A 771 21.41 11.34 4.36
CA PRO A 771 21.44 10.01 4.97
C PRO A 771 20.11 9.71 5.68
N GLU A 772 19.59 8.49 5.55
CA GLU A 772 18.28 8.09 6.13
C GLU A 772 18.18 8.35 7.65
N LEU A 773 19.30 8.23 8.37
CA LEU A 773 19.37 8.57 9.80
C LEU A 773 19.02 10.03 10.09
N SER A 774 19.35 10.96 9.20
CA SER A 774 19.00 12.39 9.35
C SER A 774 17.48 12.61 9.32
N GLU A 775 16.72 11.78 8.62
CA GLU A 775 15.28 11.94 8.41
C GLU A 775 14.40 11.45 9.58
N SER A 776 14.98 10.75 10.56
CA SER A 776 14.24 10.23 11.73
C SER A 776 13.79 11.36 12.68
N ASP A 777 12.68 11.19 13.40
CA ASP A 777 12.21 12.16 14.40
C ASP A 777 13.03 12.07 15.70
N LEU A 778 13.41 10.85 16.08
CA LEU A 778 14.32 10.53 17.18
C LEU A 778 15.34 9.46 16.73
N ILE A 779 16.63 9.71 16.96
CA ILE A 779 17.70 8.72 16.84
C ILE A 779 18.28 8.47 18.23
N ILE A 780 18.54 7.21 18.59
CA ILE A 780 19.36 6.84 19.75
C ILE A 780 20.55 6.01 19.28
N PHE A 781 21.75 6.51 19.55
CA PHE A 781 23.00 5.77 19.39
C PHE A 781 23.39 5.16 20.74
N LEU A 782 23.67 3.86 20.76
CA LEU A 782 24.15 3.13 21.92
C LEU A 782 25.33 2.24 21.52
N GLY A 783 26.19 1.85 22.46
CA GLY A 783 27.19 0.83 22.18
C GLY A 783 28.52 0.99 22.90
N ASP A 784 29.46 0.11 22.54
CA ASP A 784 30.87 0.26 22.88
C ASP A 784 31.56 1.15 21.82
N PHE A 785 31.49 2.46 22.04
CA PHE A 785 32.15 3.44 21.19
C PHE A 785 33.66 3.48 21.41
N ASN A 786 34.21 2.74 22.38
CA ASN A 786 35.64 2.53 22.62
C ASN A 786 36.50 3.78 22.89
N TYR A 787 35.91 4.97 23.08
CA TYR A 787 36.62 6.18 23.50
C TYR A 787 37.17 6.04 24.92
N ARG A 788 38.32 6.66 25.17
CA ARG A 788 39.15 6.45 26.38
C ARG A 788 39.45 7.76 27.09
N LEU A 789 40.07 7.66 28.27
CA LEU A 789 40.66 8.81 28.96
C LEU A 789 42.01 9.17 28.33
N ASN A 790 42.19 10.43 27.94
CA ASN A 790 43.41 10.96 27.34
C ASN A 790 44.34 11.59 28.40
N GLY A 791 45.62 11.23 28.37
CA GLY A 791 46.62 11.83 29.28
C GLY A 791 46.43 11.50 30.77
N VAL A 792 45.82 10.35 31.09
CA VAL A 792 45.68 9.83 32.47
C VAL A 792 46.32 8.45 32.55
N SER A 793 47.17 8.21 33.56
CA SER A 793 47.73 6.88 33.82
C SER A 793 46.74 5.95 34.52
N TYR A 794 47.07 4.65 34.58
CA TYR A 794 46.22 3.67 35.28
C TYR A 794 46.05 4.01 36.76
N ASP A 795 47.15 4.32 37.45
CA ASP A 795 47.14 4.54 38.89
C ASP A 795 46.43 5.88 39.26
N GLU A 796 46.63 6.97 38.49
CA GLU A 796 45.86 8.21 38.64
C GLU A 796 44.34 8.00 38.44
N ALA A 797 43.96 7.25 37.40
CA ALA A 797 42.56 6.95 37.13
C ALA A 797 41.94 6.13 38.27
N ARG A 798 42.68 5.17 38.85
CA ARG A 798 42.24 4.39 40.03
C ARG A 798 42.05 5.29 41.25
N ASP A 799 42.97 6.21 41.50
CA ASP A 799 42.89 7.15 42.62
C ASP A 799 41.67 8.07 42.51
N PHE A 800 41.44 8.71 41.35
CA PHE A 800 40.26 9.56 41.14
C PHE A 800 38.94 8.76 41.22
N ILE A 801 38.90 7.51 40.74
CA ILE A 801 37.73 6.63 40.88
C ILE A 801 37.46 6.30 42.35
N SER A 802 38.51 6.01 43.14
CA SER A 802 38.37 5.70 44.57
C SER A 802 37.81 6.89 45.38
N GLN A 803 38.21 8.10 45.00
CA GLN A 803 37.73 9.37 45.57
C GLN A 803 36.36 9.81 45.02
N ARG A 804 35.82 9.09 44.03
CA ARG A 804 34.61 9.45 43.25
C ARG A 804 34.71 10.79 42.50
N CYS A 805 35.92 11.27 42.21
CA CYS A 805 36.19 12.52 41.51
C CYS A 805 36.00 12.37 39.99
N PHE A 806 34.80 11.97 39.56
CA PHE A 806 34.51 11.66 38.15
C PHE A 806 34.56 12.89 37.23
N ASP A 807 34.38 14.11 37.76
CA ASP A 807 34.39 15.34 36.95
C ASP A 807 35.73 15.61 36.27
N TRP A 808 36.84 15.46 37.00
CA TRP A 808 38.19 15.61 36.41
C TRP A 808 38.46 14.55 35.34
N LEU A 809 37.99 13.32 35.53
CA LEU A 809 38.10 12.26 34.52
C LEU A 809 37.21 12.56 33.29
N LYS A 810 36.05 13.18 33.45
CA LYS A 810 35.18 13.60 32.33
C LYS A 810 35.79 14.70 31.46
N GLU A 811 36.68 15.55 32.00
CA GLU A 811 37.49 16.48 31.19
C GLU A 811 38.51 15.77 30.28
N LYS A 812 38.82 14.50 30.57
CA LYS A 812 39.79 13.69 29.82
C LYS A 812 39.12 12.67 28.89
N ASP A 813 37.79 12.59 28.89
CA ASP A 813 37.02 11.71 28.01
C ASP A 813 37.12 12.16 26.55
N GLN A 814 37.74 11.33 25.71
CA GLN A 814 37.91 11.63 24.29
C GLN A 814 36.58 11.88 23.57
N LEU A 815 35.49 11.19 23.93
CA LEU A 815 34.19 11.38 23.25
C LEU A 815 33.67 12.81 23.45
N ARG A 816 33.72 13.33 24.68
CA ARG A 816 33.38 14.73 24.99
C ARG A 816 34.21 15.71 24.16
N THR A 817 35.54 15.57 24.13
CA THR A 817 36.43 16.46 23.36
C THR A 817 36.10 16.50 21.86
N GLU A 818 35.82 15.34 21.26
CA GLU A 818 35.48 15.24 19.84
C GLU A 818 34.06 15.80 19.54
N MET A 819 33.11 15.65 20.49
CA MET A 819 31.77 16.24 20.40
C MET A 819 31.75 17.77 20.59
N GLU A 820 32.56 18.32 21.51
CA GLU A 820 32.71 19.77 21.68
C GLU A 820 33.35 20.42 20.44
N SER A 821 34.29 19.72 19.82
CA SER A 821 34.90 20.11 18.56
C SER A 821 33.91 20.05 17.39
N GLY A 822 32.90 19.19 17.46
CA GLY A 822 31.93 18.93 16.39
C GLY A 822 32.42 17.92 15.36
N ASN A 823 33.37 17.06 15.74
CA ASN A 823 33.96 16.03 14.87
C ASN A 823 33.07 14.77 14.78
N VAL A 824 32.25 14.49 15.80
CA VAL A 824 31.35 13.34 15.88
C VAL A 824 30.05 13.70 16.60
N PHE A 825 29.00 12.89 16.39
CA PHE A 825 27.70 12.98 17.09
C PHE A 825 27.13 14.41 17.16
N GLN A 826 27.22 15.14 16.05
CA GLN A 826 26.87 16.55 15.94
C GLN A 826 25.40 16.79 16.29
N GLY A 827 25.13 17.60 17.31
CA GLY A 827 23.79 17.87 17.82
C GLY A 827 23.22 16.81 18.78
N MET A 828 23.92 15.71 19.02
CA MET A 828 23.42 14.67 19.92
C MET A 828 23.67 15.03 21.38
N ARG A 829 22.82 14.48 22.25
CA ARG A 829 22.70 14.75 23.68
C ARG A 829 23.13 13.52 24.46
N GLU A 830 23.88 13.74 25.54
CA GLU A 830 24.25 12.72 26.54
C GLU A 830 23.90 13.26 27.94
N ALA A 831 23.28 12.47 28.82
CA ALA A 831 23.14 12.87 30.22
C ALA A 831 24.52 12.96 30.91
N VAL A 832 24.68 13.88 31.86
CA VAL A 832 25.94 14.02 32.61
C VAL A 832 26.22 12.74 33.39
N ILE A 833 27.30 12.06 33.03
CA ILE A 833 27.73 10.80 33.66
C ILE A 833 28.05 11.03 35.14
N THR A 834 27.38 10.25 35.99
CA THR A 834 27.54 10.20 37.46
C THR A 834 28.09 8.86 37.94
N PHE A 835 28.17 7.85 37.07
CA PHE A 835 28.67 6.51 37.35
C PHE A 835 30.16 6.35 36.97
N PRO A 836 30.91 5.46 37.64
CA PRO A 836 32.34 5.25 37.36
C PRO A 836 32.59 4.58 35.99
N PRO A 837 33.82 4.62 35.47
CA PRO A 837 34.19 4.01 34.18
C PRO A 837 33.79 2.53 34.06
N THR A 838 33.15 2.17 32.95
CA THR A 838 32.53 0.85 32.70
C THR A 838 33.51 -0.24 32.29
N TYR A 839 34.69 0.17 31.81
CA TYR A 839 35.81 -0.66 31.37
C TYR A 839 37.09 -0.29 32.16
N LYS A 840 38.06 -1.17 32.41
CA LYS A 840 38.07 -2.63 32.21
C LYS A 840 38.02 -3.32 33.58
N PHE A 841 37.17 -4.33 33.70
CA PHE A 841 37.05 -5.16 34.90
C PHE A 841 37.71 -6.53 34.77
N GLU A 842 38.07 -7.11 35.90
CA GLU A 842 38.27 -8.54 36.06
C GLU A 842 36.90 -9.21 36.28
N ARG A 843 36.63 -10.28 35.53
CA ARG A 843 35.34 -10.99 35.57
C ARG A 843 35.13 -11.66 36.93
N GLN A 844 33.88 -11.79 37.33
CA GLN A 844 33.45 -12.35 38.62
C GLN A 844 33.94 -11.57 39.87
N GLN A 845 34.60 -10.42 39.72
CA GLN A 845 34.93 -9.53 40.84
C GLN A 845 33.90 -8.41 41.01
N GLN A 846 33.42 -8.26 42.24
CA GLN A 846 32.44 -7.25 42.62
C GLN A 846 33.10 -5.91 42.99
N GLY A 847 32.39 -4.81 42.75
CA GLY A 847 32.74 -3.47 43.22
C GLY A 847 33.96 -2.81 42.55
N LEU A 848 34.35 -1.64 43.06
CA LEU A 848 35.42 -0.80 42.51
C LEU A 848 36.85 -1.32 42.81
N SER A 849 36.96 -2.47 43.47
CA SER A 849 38.18 -3.27 43.56
C SER A 849 38.51 -3.95 42.22
N GLY A 850 37.51 -4.42 41.48
CA GLY A 850 37.68 -5.32 40.33
C GLY A 850 38.17 -4.69 39.02
N TYR A 851 38.88 -3.56 39.04
CA TYR A 851 39.50 -3.02 37.82
C TYR A 851 40.79 -3.79 37.46
N ASP A 852 41.07 -3.92 36.16
CA ASP A 852 42.16 -4.70 35.55
C ASP A 852 43.52 -4.54 36.24
N SER A 853 43.82 -5.43 37.18
CA SER A 853 45.05 -5.50 37.97
C SER A 853 46.05 -6.50 37.40
N GLY A 854 45.72 -7.14 36.26
CA GLY A 854 46.62 -7.97 35.49
C GLY A 854 47.73 -7.20 34.76
N GLU A 855 48.63 -7.94 34.13
CA GLU A 855 49.88 -7.44 33.51
C GLU A 855 49.71 -6.27 32.52
N LYS A 856 48.51 -6.08 31.98
CA LYS A 856 48.21 -5.08 30.94
C LYS A 856 47.64 -3.76 31.48
N LYS A 857 47.32 -3.68 32.79
CA LYS A 857 46.84 -2.49 33.53
C LYS A 857 46.05 -1.51 32.64
N ARG A 858 44.92 -1.94 32.06
CA ARG A 858 44.15 -1.09 31.15
C ARG A 858 43.54 0.08 31.92
N VAL A 859 43.98 1.30 31.57
CA VAL A 859 43.41 2.55 32.10
C VAL A 859 41.88 2.51 31.97
N PRO A 860 41.12 2.71 33.07
CA PRO A 860 39.67 2.70 33.03
C PRO A 860 39.09 3.74 32.05
N ALA A 861 37.95 3.42 31.44
CA ALA A 861 37.27 4.27 30.46
C ALA A 861 35.74 4.08 30.44
N TRP A 862 35.03 5.14 30.06
CA TRP A 862 33.61 5.07 29.68
C TRP A 862 33.50 4.70 28.19
N CYS A 863 33.77 3.42 27.90
CA CYS A 863 33.66 2.85 26.56
C CYS A 863 32.19 2.72 26.11
N ASP A 864 31.32 2.33 27.05
CA ASP A 864 29.92 1.99 26.85
C ASP A 864 29.06 3.23 27.09
N ARG A 865 28.33 3.69 26.06
CA ARG A 865 27.65 5.01 26.05
C ARG A 865 26.28 4.96 25.38
N ILE A 866 25.42 5.92 25.72
CA ILE A 866 24.10 6.11 25.11
C ILE A 866 23.86 7.61 24.85
N LEU A 867 23.57 7.96 23.60
CA LEU A 867 23.33 9.34 23.12
C LEU A 867 22.07 9.40 22.26
N TYR A 868 21.43 10.56 22.16
CA TYR A 868 20.23 10.73 21.33
C TYR A 868 20.18 12.07 20.58
N ARG A 869 19.37 12.12 19.51
CA ARG A 869 18.91 13.35 18.86
C ARG A 869 17.39 13.26 18.67
N ASP A 870 16.64 14.21 19.23
CA ASP A 870 15.20 14.35 19.00
C ASP A 870 14.89 15.43 17.95
N SER A 871 13.64 15.93 17.88
CA SER A 871 13.22 16.93 16.90
C SER A 871 13.53 18.38 17.30
N ARG A 872 14.23 18.64 18.42
CA ARG A 872 14.51 20.00 18.88
C ARG A 872 15.77 20.59 18.26
N SER A 873 15.60 21.70 17.53
CA SER A 873 16.71 22.57 17.12
C SER A 873 17.31 23.39 18.27
N SER A 874 16.57 23.57 19.37
CA SER A 874 17.02 24.28 20.57
C SER A 874 16.41 23.67 21.84
N SER A 875 17.11 23.74 22.98
CA SER A 875 16.62 23.17 24.25
C SER A 875 15.35 23.86 24.80
N ALA A 876 14.94 25.00 24.25
CA ALA A 876 13.72 25.72 24.62
C ALA A 876 12.48 25.34 23.77
N SER A 877 12.64 24.47 22.76
CA SER A 877 11.55 24.05 21.87
C SER A 877 10.65 23.00 22.54
N GLY A 878 9.40 23.37 22.84
CA GLY A 878 8.36 22.45 23.33
C GLY A 878 7.76 21.56 22.23
N CYS A 879 7.11 20.46 22.62
CA CYS A 879 6.60 19.45 21.68
C CYS A 879 5.31 19.91 20.97
N SER A 880 5.31 19.82 19.64
CA SER A 880 4.24 20.27 18.72
C SER A 880 4.37 19.53 17.39
N LEU A 881 3.43 19.66 16.43
CA LEU A 881 3.55 18.97 15.13
C LEU A 881 4.73 19.47 14.26
N ASP A 882 5.27 20.66 14.55
CA ASP A 882 6.51 21.19 13.96
C ASP A 882 7.78 20.69 14.67
N CYS A 883 7.67 20.28 15.94
CA CYS A 883 8.75 19.71 16.76
C CYS A 883 8.26 18.39 17.41
N PRO A 884 8.01 17.33 16.61
CA PRO A 884 7.09 16.26 16.98
C PRO A 884 7.61 15.25 18.01
N VAL A 885 8.91 15.16 18.24
CA VAL A 885 9.46 14.33 19.31
C VAL A 885 10.39 15.18 20.17
N VAL A 886 10.07 15.27 21.46
CA VAL A 886 10.87 15.94 22.48
C VAL A 886 11.19 14.93 23.57
N THR A 887 12.47 14.69 23.78
CA THR A 887 12.98 13.67 24.72
C THR A 887 13.72 14.32 25.89
N SER A 888 13.72 13.66 27.04
CA SER A 888 14.58 13.96 28.17
C SER A 888 15.03 12.67 28.85
N ILE A 889 16.18 12.68 29.51
CA ILE A 889 16.68 11.52 30.25
C ILE A 889 16.29 11.64 31.73
N SER A 890 15.65 10.62 32.30
CA SER A 890 15.36 10.53 33.74
C SER A 890 16.34 9.64 34.50
N GLN A 891 16.99 8.68 33.83
CA GLN A 891 17.97 7.77 34.45
C GLN A 891 19.10 7.48 33.46
N TYR A 892 20.36 7.51 33.91
CA TYR A 892 21.54 7.08 33.14
C TYR A 892 22.56 6.45 34.10
N GLU A 893 22.76 5.14 34.01
CA GLU A 893 23.46 4.34 35.04
C GLU A 893 24.29 3.20 34.44
N ALA A 894 25.31 2.75 35.19
CA ALA A 894 25.99 1.48 34.97
C ALA A 894 25.68 0.47 36.08
N CYS A 895 25.37 -0.77 35.72
CA CYS A 895 25.08 -1.88 36.64
C CYS A 895 26.38 -2.49 37.17
N MET A 896 26.98 -1.83 38.16
CA MET A 896 28.32 -2.16 38.69
C MET A 896 28.40 -3.51 39.41
N ASP A 897 27.27 -4.04 39.84
CA ASP A 897 27.04 -5.32 40.50
C ASP A 897 27.04 -6.52 39.54
N VAL A 898 26.81 -6.29 38.24
CA VAL A 898 26.94 -7.31 37.19
C VAL A 898 28.42 -7.61 36.94
N VAL A 899 28.81 -8.89 36.91
CA VAL A 899 30.23 -9.32 36.89
C VAL A 899 30.61 -10.30 35.78
N ASP A 900 29.68 -10.64 34.88
CA ASP A 900 29.89 -11.69 33.88
C ASP A 900 30.87 -11.29 32.75
N SER A 901 31.03 -9.98 32.50
CA SER A 901 31.93 -9.41 31.48
C SER A 901 32.97 -8.48 32.10
N ASP A 902 34.04 -8.21 31.34
CA ASP A 902 35.03 -7.17 31.65
C ASP A 902 34.55 -5.74 31.31
N HIS A 903 33.32 -5.59 30.82
CA HIS A 903 32.53 -4.36 30.78
C HIS A 903 31.29 -4.48 31.69
N LYS A 904 30.88 -3.36 32.29
CA LYS A 904 29.58 -3.25 33.00
C LYS A 904 28.45 -2.86 32.04
N PRO A 905 27.22 -3.42 32.18
CA PRO A 905 26.07 -2.96 31.40
C PRO A 905 25.75 -1.50 31.75
N VAL A 906 25.33 -0.74 30.75
CA VAL A 906 24.80 0.63 30.90
C VAL A 906 23.31 0.63 30.54
N ARG A 907 22.52 1.45 31.24
CA ARG A 907 21.10 1.68 30.95
C ARG A 907 20.75 3.17 30.98
N CYS A 908 19.79 3.54 30.15
CA CYS A 908 19.22 4.88 30.08
C CYS A 908 17.69 4.77 29.97
N ILE A 909 16.95 5.58 30.74
CA ILE A 909 15.50 5.77 30.54
C ILE A 909 15.27 7.16 29.95
N PHE A 910 14.54 7.16 28.83
CA PHE A 910 14.10 8.34 28.11
C PHE A 910 12.61 8.55 28.32
N ASP A 911 12.23 9.75 28.76
CA ASP A 911 10.86 10.25 28.71
C ASP A 911 10.67 10.96 27.38
N VAL A 912 9.79 10.42 26.53
CA VAL A 912 9.60 10.85 25.14
C VAL A 912 8.18 11.38 24.98
N ASN A 913 8.07 12.68 24.71
CA ASN A 913 6.82 13.34 24.38
C ASN A 913 6.66 13.38 22.86
N ILE A 914 5.59 12.78 22.34
CA ILE A 914 5.32 12.62 20.91
C ILE A 914 4.05 13.40 20.54
N ALA A 915 4.17 14.38 19.64
CA ALA A 915 3.02 15.02 19.01
C ALA A 915 2.63 14.25 17.74
N ARG A 916 1.43 13.67 17.73
CA ARG A 916 0.86 12.92 16.58
C ARG A 916 -0.40 13.56 16.03
N VAL A 917 -0.69 13.29 14.76
CA VAL A 917 -1.99 13.60 14.15
C VAL A 917 -2.98 12.49 14.48
N ASP A 918 -4.19 12.88 14.90
CA ASP A 918 -5.37 12.03 14.86
C ASP A 918 -5.99 12.10 13.46
N GLU A 919 -5.59 11.15 12.62
CA GLU A 919 -6.03 11.09 11.22
C GLU A 919 -7.53 10.79 11.09
N SER A 920 -8.21 10.33 12.16
CA SER A 920 -9.66 10.11 12.15
C SER A 920 -10.44 11.41 12.36
N ILE A 921 -10.05 12.23 13.34
CA ILE A 921 -10.58 13.59 13.51
C ILE A 921 -10.23 14.44 12.29
N ARG A 922 -8.97 14.43 11.83
CA ARG A 922 -8.53 15.20 10.66
C ARG A 922 -9.33 14.87 9.39
N ARG A 923 -9.68 13.59 9.19
CA ARG A 923 -10.52 13.14 8.07
C ARG A 923 -11.93 13.72 8.15
N GLN A 924 -12.57 13.68 9.32
CA GLN A 924 -13.87 14.32 9.55
C GLN A 924 -13.81 15.84 9.28
N GLU A 925 -12.80 16.52 9.83
CA GLU A 925 -12.61 17.97 9.67
C GLU A 925 -12.36 18.37 8.20
N LEU A 926 -11.63 17.56 7.41
CA LEU A 926 -11.50 17.72 5.95
C LEU A 926 -12.85 17.58 5.24
N GLY A 927 -13.66 16.58 5.62
CA GLY A 927 -15.01 16.39 5.11
C GLY A 927 -15.91 17.60 5.40
N GLU A 928 -15.89 18.10 6.62
CA GLU A 928 -16.64 19.30 7.02
C GLU A 928 -16.20 20.55 6.24
N ILE A 929 -14.89 20.77 6.04
CA ILE A 929 -14.37 21.89 5.25
C ILE A 929 -14.89 21.80 3.80
N LEU A 930 -14.88 20.62 3.18
CA LEU A 930 -15.39 20.41 1.82
C LEU A 930 -16.90 20.68 1.70
N HIS A 931 -17.69 20.35 2.74
CA HIS A 931 -19.15 20.50 2.74
C HIS A 931 -19.66 21.85 3.27
N SER A 932 -18.86 22.63 3.99
CA SER A 932 -19.25 23.92 4.59
C SER A 932 -18.66 25.16 3.92
N ASN A 933 -17.49 25.05 3.26
CA ASN A 933 -16.79 26.22 2.73
C ASN A 933 -17.30 26.59 1.33
N GLU A 934 -18.15 27.61 1.23
CA GLU A 934 -18.77 28.06 -0.04
C GLU A 934 -17.75 28.43 -1.14
N LYS A 935 -16.56 28.94 -0.76
CA LYS A 935 -15.48 29.23 -1.73
C LYS A 935 -14.93 27.95 -2.35
N ILE A 936 -14.82 26.87 -1.57
CA ILE A 936 -14.42 25.55 -2.06
C ILE A 936 -15.50 24.96 -2.96
N LYS A 937 -16.77 25.01 -2.56
CA LYS A 937 -17.90 24.56 -3.40
C LYS A 937 -17.89 25.24 -4.76
N HIS A 938 -17.82 26.57 -4.80
CA HIS A 938 -17.82 27.32 -6.05
C HIS A 938 -16.63 26.98 -6.96
N ILE A 939 -15.43 26.76 -6.40
CA ILE A 939 -14.26 26.33 -7.17
C ILE A 939 -14.47 24.92 -7.75
N LEU A 940 -15.03 23.99 -6.96
CA LEU A 940 -15.34 22.63 -7.42
C LEU A 940 -16.46 22.62 -8.49
N GLU A 941 -17.51 23.42 -8.34
CA GLU A 941 -18.56 23.59 -9.35
C GLU A 941 -18.01 24.06 -10.69
N VAL A 942 -17.06 25.01 -10.67
CA VAL A 942 -16.43 25.54 -11.88
C VAL A 942 -15.46 24.54 -12.51
N LEU A 943 -14.62 23.87 -11.72
CA LEU A 943 -13.63 22.90 -12.22
C LEU A 943 -14.26 21.58 -12.70
N CYS A 944 -15.28 21.09 -11.99
CA CYS A 944 -15.97 19.84 -12.28
C CYS A 944 -17.21 20.03 -13.19
N LYS A 945 -17.39 21.24 -13.76
CA LYS A 945 -18.49 21.54 -14.69
C LYS A 945 -18.42 20.63 -15.92
N ILE A 946 -19.46 19.81 -16.11
CA ILE A 946 -19.64 19.00 -17.31
C ILE A 946 -20.02 19.93 -18.47
N PRO A 947 -19.25 19.97 -19.58
CA PRO A 947 -19.57 20.78 -20.75
C PRO A 947 -20.95 20.47 -21.35
N GLU A 948 -21.47 21.42 -22.12
CA GLU A 948 -22.68 21.19 -22.89
C GLU A 948 -22.33 20.53 -24.22
N VAL A 949 -23.01 19.42 -24.52
CA VAL A 949 -22.77 18.60 -25.71
C VAL A 949 -24.08 18.30 -26.42
N ILE A 950 -24.08 18.41 -27.75
CA ILE A 950 -25.20 18.04 -28.61
C ILE A 950 -24.82 16.81 -29.43
N VAL A 951 -25.72 15.83 -29.47
CA VAL A 951 -25.60 14.58 -30.24
C VAL A 951 -26.57 14.63 -31.42
N SER A 952 -26.12 14.27 -32.62
CA SER A 952 -26.90 14.50 -33.86
C SER A 952 -28.15 13.62 -34.03
N THR A 953 -28.23 12.48 -33.35
CA THR A 953 -29.42 11.62 -33.38
C THR A 953 -29.52 10.76 -32.12
N ASN A 954 -30.76 10.48 -31.71
CA ASN A 954 -31.08 9.50 -30.66
C ASN A 954 -31.50 8.13 -31.24
N ASN A 955 -31.56 8.00 -32.57
CA ASN A 955 -31.91 6.75 -33.27
C ASN A 955 -30.98 6.51 -34.47
N ILE A 956 -30.48 5.29 -34.61
CA ILE A 956 -29.70 4.81 -35.75
C ILE A 956 -30.36 3.52 -36.26
N LEU A 957 -30.47 3.41 -37.59
CA LEU A 957 -30.95 2.23 -38.30
C LEU A 957 -29.81 1.74 -39.19
N LEU A 958 -29.53 0.43 -39.20
CA LEU A 958 -28.46 -0.18 -40.00
C LEU A 958 -29.02 -1.33 -40.85
N GLN A 959 -28.62 -1.40 -42.12
CA GLN A 959 -29.06 -2.42 -43.09
C GLN A 959 -27.93 -2.79 -44.07
N HIS A 960 -27.40 -4.03 -44.00
CA HIS A 960 -26.33 -4.58 -44.88
C HIS A 960 -25.04 -3.73 -44.94
N GLU A 961 -24.03 -4.06 -44.11
CA GLU A 961 -22.72 -3.39 -44.05
C GLU A 961 -22.76 -1.86 -43.78
N ASP A 962 -23.92 -1.34 -43.40
CA ASP A 962 -24.18 0.08 -43.19
C ASP A 962 -23.29 0.69 -42.09
N THR A 963 -22.81 1.91 -42.33
CA THR A 963 -22.00 2.70 -41.40
C THR A 963 -22.66 4.06 -41.19
N SER A 964 -23.31 4.23 -40.05
CA SER A 964 -23.90 5.51 -39.66
C SER A 964 -22.86 6.42 -38.99
N LEU A 965 -22.94 7.73 -39.23
CA LEU A 965 -22.08 8.73 -38.59
C LEU A 965 -22.83 9.48 -37.50
N LEU A 966 -22.43 9.23 -36.25
CA LEU A 966 -22.89 9.95 -35.08
C LEU A 966 -22.01 11.18 -34.84
N ARG A 967 -22.57 12.39 -34.87
CA ARG A 967 -21.82 13.61 -34.56
C ARG A 967 -22.06 14.04 -33.12
N ILE A 968 -20.98 14.27 -32.39
CA ILE A 968 -21.00 14.74 -31.00
C ILE A 968 -20.28 16.10 -30.98
N THR A 969 -21.01 17.16 -30.61
CA THR A 969 -20.57 18.56 -30.69
C THR A 969 -20.39 19.15 -29.31
N ASN A 970 -19.20 19.63 -28.97
CA ASN A 970 -18.98 20.42 -27.76
C ASN A 970 -19.42 21.88 -28.01
N LYS A 971 -20.39 22.37 -27.22
CA LYS A 971 -20.92 23.75 -27.27
C LYS A 971 -20.24 24.69 -26.28
N CYS A 972 -19.31 24.20 -25.45
CA CYS A 972 -18.54 25.04 -24.55
C CYS A 972 -17.42 25.78 -25.30
N GLU A 973 -17.19 27.05 -24.97
CA GLU A 973 -16.11 27.87 -25.52
C GLU A 973 -14.76 27.67 -24.81
N LYS A 974 -14.73 27.04 -23.62
CA LYS A 974 -13.58 27.11 -22.70
C LYS A 974 -13.11 25.76 -22.15
N SER A 975 -13.97 24.74 -22.13
CA SER A 975 -13.67 23.43 -21.52
C SER A 975 -13.72 22.31 -22.55
N ASP A 976 -12.70 21.45 -22.53
CA ASP A 976 -12.71 20.17 -23.24
C ASP A 976 -13.81 19.26 -22.68
N ALA A 977 -14.60 18.65 -23.57
CA ALA A 977 -15.58 17.62 -23.21
C ALA A 977 -14.96 16.25 -23.45
N ILE A 978 -15.05 15.36 -22.46
CA ILE A 978 -14.63 13.96 -22.60
C ILE A 978 -15.89 13.11 -22.83
N PHE A 979 -15.84 12.18 -23.77
CA PHE A 979 -16.94 11.24 -24.00
C PHE A 979 -16.45 9.79 -23.91
N LYS A 980 -17.30 8.91 -23.36
CA LYS A 980 -17.20 7.45 -23.50
C LYS A 980 -18.56 6.89 -23.89
N ILE A 981 -18.59 6.07 -24.92
CA ILE A 981 -19.78 5.36 -25.39
C ILE A 981 -19.75 3.96 -24.79
N VAL A 982 -20.89 3.53 -24.25
CA VAL A 982 -21.10 2.19 -23.67
C VAL A 982 -22.43 1.60 -24.14
N CYS A 983 -22.57 0.28 -24.05
CA CYS A 983 -23.82 -0.44 -24.31
C CYS A 983 -24.58 -0.69 -22.99
N GLU A 984 -25.75 -0.07 -22.81
CA GLU A 984 -26.64 -0.28 -21.65
C GLU A 984 -27.28 -1.68 -21.68
N GLY A 985 -27.69 -2.13 -22.87
CA GLY A 985 -28.32 -3.44 -23.04
C GLY A 985 -28.83 -3.71 -24.44
N GLN A 986 -29.09 -4.99 -24.73
CA GLN A 986 -29.55 -5.50 -26.02
C GLN A 986 -30.93 -6.15 -25.89
N SER A 987 -31.75 -6.09 -26.94
CA SER A 987 -33.01 -6.83 -27.06
C SER A 987 -33.16 -7.43 -28.47
N THR A 988 -33.90 -8.53 -28.58
CA THR A 988 -34.38 -9.05 -29.87
C THR A 988 -35.81 -8.59 -30.10
N ILE A 989 -36.08 -8.15 -31.33
CA ILE A 989 -37.41 -7.66 -31.71
C ILE A 989 -38.28 -8.86 -32.08
N ARG A 990 -39.49 -8.91 -31.51
CA ARG A 990 -40.47 -9.95 -31.84
C ARG A 990 -41.20 -9.55 -33.13
N VAL A 991 -41.76 -10.53 -33.84
CA VAL A 991 -42.39 -10.38 -35.17
C VAL A 991 -43.42 -9.23 -35.24
N ASN A 992 -44.02 -8.85 -34.11
CA ASN A 992 -44.98 -7.74 -33.99
C ASN A 992 -44.31 -6.34 -33.93
N GLY A 993 -43.05 -6.19 -34.35
CA GLY A 993 -42.31 -4.91 -34.47
C GLY A 993 -41.86 -4.24 -33.16
N LYS A 994 -42.45 -4.62 -32.03
CA LYS A 994 -42.05 -4.22 -30.68
C LYS A 994 -40.87 -5.07 -30.19
N ALA A 995 -39.91 -4.43 -29.53
CA ALA A 995 -38.85 -5.11 -28.79
C ALA A 995 -39.43 -6.03 -27.70
N SER A 996 -38.66 -7.05 -27.29
CA SER A 996 -38.98 -7.77 -26.05
C SER A 996 -39.00 -6.76 -24.88
N GLY A 997 -39.99 -6.86 -23.99
CA GLY A 997 -40.19 -5.92 -22.87
C GLY A 997 -39.07 -5.91 -21.81
N HIS A 998 -38.07 -6.76 -21.99
CA HIS A 998 -36.81 -6.75 -21.27
C HIS A 998 -35.68 -6.56 -22.29
N TYR A 999 -34.78 -5.63 -22.00
CA TYR A 999 -33.43 -5.62 -22.55
C TYR A 999 -32.58 -6.47 -21.61
N SER A 1000 -31.75 -7.37 -22.14
CA SER A 1000 -30.66 -7.93 -21.35
C SER A 1000 -29.68 -6.79 -21.07
N LEU A 1001 -29.44 -6.50 -19.78
CA LEU A 1001 -28.36 -5.60 -19.38
C LEU A 1001 -27.05 -6.22 -19.88
N ARG A 1002 -26.29 -5.49 -20.69
CA ARG A 1002 -24.99 -5.98 -21.14
C ARG A 1002 -23.95 -5.58 -20.11
N GLY A 1003 -23.80 -6.44 -19.10
CA GLY A 1003 -22.81 -6.27 -18.04
C GLY A 1003 -21.39 -6.08 -18.61
N SER A 1004 -20.51 -5.49 -17.83
CA SER A 1004 -19.25 -4.86 -18.29
C SER A 1004 -19.37 -3.81 -19.41
N PHE A 1005 -20.60 -3.41 -19.79
CA PHE A 1005 -20.89 -2.27 -20.67
C PHE A 1005 -20.34 -2.33 -22.11
N GLY A 1006 -19.69 -3.42 -22.52
CA GLY A 1006 -19.12 -3.58 -23.86
C GLY A 1006 -20.16 -3.76 -24.98
N PHE A 1007 -19.76 -3.53 -26.22
CA PHE A 1007 -20.61 -3.63 -27.42
C PHE A 1007 -20.88 -5.10 -27.83
N PRO A 1008 -22.01 -5.39 -28.50
CA PRO A 1008 -22.28 -6.73 -29.02
C PRO A 1008 -21.49 -7.01 -30.31
N ARG A 1009 -21.12 -8.27 -30.54
CA ARG A 1009 -20.18 -8.70 -31.61
C ARG A 1009 -20.57 -8.36 -33.07
N TRP A 1010 -21.82 -7.95 -33.32
CA TRP A 1010 -22.35 -7.51 -34.63
C TRP A 1010 -22.25 -5.98 -34.86
N LEU A 1011 -21.80 -5.22 -33.86
CA LEU A 1011 -21.72 -3.76 -33.89
C LEU A 1011 -20.28 -3.29 -33.62
N GLU A 1012 -19.76 -2.43 -34.50
CA GLU A 1012 -18.55 -1.64 -34.24
C GLU A 1012 -18.94 -0.19 -33.89
N VAL A 1013 -18.27 0.39 -32.89
CA VAL A 1013 -18.38 1.81 -32.53
C VAL A 1013 -16.97 2.38 -32.42
N SER A 1014 -16.61 3.33 -33.28
CA SER A 1014 -15.23 3.82 -33.38
C SER A 1014 -15.17 5.32 -33.74
N PRO A 1015 -14.43 6.16 -32.99
CA PRO A 1015 -13.85 5.87 -31.68
C PRO A 1015 -14.93 5.81 -30.59
N ALA A 1016 -14.87 4.81 -29.70
CA ALA A 1016 -15.82 4.72 -28.59
C ALA A 1016 -15.54 5.70 -27.43
N THR A 1017 -14.37 6.35 -27.40
CA THR A 1017 -13.98 7.29 -26.34
C THR A 1017 -13.03 8.35 -26.89
N GLY A 1018 -13.00 9.55 -26.29
CA GLY A 1018 -12.11 10.62 -26.73
C GLY A 1018 -12.35 12.00 -26.10
N ILE A 1019 -11.61 13.00 -26.59
CA ILE A 1019 -11.71 14.41 -26.19
C ILE A 1019 -12.28 15.25 -27.34
N ILE A 1020 -13.27 16.10 -27.03
CA ILE A 1020 -13.86 17.08 -27.94
C ILE A 1020 -13.52 18.47 -27.42
N LYS A 1021 -12.64 19.18 -28.13
CA LYS A 1021 -12.21 20.53 -27.76
C LYS A 1021 -13.36 21.55 -27.86
N PRO A 1022 -13.25 22.72 -27.21
CA PRO A 1022 -14.20 23.82 -27.34
C PRO A 1022 -14.64 24.09 -28.78
N ASN A 1023 -15.96 24.20 -28.98
CA ASN A 1023 -16.61 24.43 -30.26
C ASN A 1023 -16.24 23.43 -31.40
N GLN A 1024 -15.71 22.25 -31.07
CA GLN A 1024 -15.40 21.19 -32.05
C GLN A 1024 -16.47 20.09 -32.09
N ILE A 1025 -16.42 19.30 -33.16
CA ILE A 1025 -17.28 18.15 -33.43
C ILE A 1025 -16.37 16.92 -33.60
N VAL A 1026 -16.73 15.81 -32.99
CA VAL A 1026 -16.19 14.48 -33.34
C VAL A 1026 -17.26 13.69 -34.11
N GLU A 1027 -16.81 12.94 -35.11
CA GLU A 1027 -17.64 11.97 -35.82
C GLU A 1027 -17.27 10.57 -35.32
N VAL A 1028 -18.27 9.79 -34.93
CA VAL A 1028 -18.14 8.40 -34.50
C VAL A 1028 -18.85 7.52 -35.52
N SER A 1029 -18.14 6.57 -36.11
CA SER A 1029 -18.73 5.54 -36.96
C SER A 1029 -19.41 4.47 -36.12
N VAL A 1030 -20.65 4.15 -36.47
CA VAL A 1030 -21.46 3.07 -35.90
C VAL A 1030 -21.78 2.11 -37.04
N ARG A 1031 -21.06 0.99 -37.13
CA ARG A 1031 -21.10 0.06 -38.27
C ARG A 1031 -21.74 -1.28 -37.89
N LEU A 1032 -22.60 -1.79 -38.78
CA LEU A 1032 -23.05 -3.17 -38.78
C LEU A 1032 -22.01 -4.06 -39.48
N GLU A 1033 -21.56 -5.12 -38.81
CA GLU A 1033 -20.73 -6.15 -39.46
C GLU A 1033 -21.32 -7.55 -39.31
N GLU A 1034 -21.49 -8.22 -40.45
CA GLU A 1034 -21.93 -9.61 -40.49
C GLU A 1034 -20.77 -10.56 -40.16
N SER A 1035 -20.81 -11.16 -38.97
CA SER A 1035 -19.84 -12.18 -38.59
C SER A 1035 -20.04 -13.46 -39.41
N HIS A 1036 -19.15 -13.72 -40.36
CA HIS A 1036 -18.99 -15.05 -40.97
C HIS A 1036 -18.50 -16.05 -39.92
N MET A 1037 -19.43 -16.59 -39.14
CA MET A 1037 -19.20 -17.71 -38.23
C MET A 1037 -18.85 -18.94 -39.07
N SER A 1038 -17.56 -19.26 -39.16
CA SER A 1038 -17.11 -20.55 -39.68
C SER A 1038 -17.65 -21.66 -38.77
N GLU A 1039 -18.33 -22.65 -39.35
CA GLU A 1039 -18.96 -23.74 -38.58
C GLU A 1039 -17.88 -24.63 -37.95
N GLY A 1040 -17.67 -24.46 -36.64
CA GLY A 1040 -16.74 -25.27 -35.86
C GLY A 1040 -17.26 -26.69 -35.66
N PHE A 1041 -16.94 -27.60 -36.59
CA PHE A 1041 -17.27 -29.02 -36.49
C PHE A 1041 -16.62 -29.68 -35.26
N VAL A 1042 -17.45 -30.21 -34.37
CA VAL A 1042 -17.07 -31.18 -33.32
C VAL A 1042 -18.03 -32.37 -33.41
N ASP A 1043 -17.49 -33.58 -33.38
CA ASP A 1043 -18.21 -34.87 -33.36
C ASP A 1043 -19.36 -35.07 -34.39
N GLY A 1044 -19.22 -34.47 -35.58
CA GLY A 1044 -19.86 -34.98 -36.80
C GLY A 1044 -21.38 -34.80 -36.92
N GLN A 1045 -22.02 -34.05 -36.03
CA GLN A 1045 -23.43 -33.62 -36.19
C GLN A 1045 -23.55 -32.09 -36.15
N PRO A 1046 -24.32 -31.47 -37.07
CA PRO A 1046 -24.58 -30.04 -37.01
C PRO A 1046 -25.55 -29.73 -35.86
N GLN A 1047 -25.15 -28.87 -34.92
CA GLN A 1047 -25.96 -28.48 -33.76
C GLN A 1047 -27.07 -27.47 -34.13
N ASN A 1048 -28.00 -27.90 -34.98
CA ASN A 1048 -29.10 -27.09 -35.48
C ASN A 1048 -30.27 -27.00 -34.49
N SER A 1049 -30.27 -25.97 -33.64
CA SER A 1049 -31.50 -25.48 -33.02
C SER A 1049 -31.50 -23.95 -32.87
N TRP A 1050 -32.38 -23.29 -33.65
CA TRP A 1050 -32.69 -21.85 -33.64
C TRP A 1050 -31.57 -20.89 -34.09
N CYS A 1051 -31.50 -20.67 -35.40
CA CYS A 1051 -30.68 -19.65 -36.04
C CYS A 1051 -31.09 -18.22 -35.62
N GLU A 1052 -30.31 -17.59 -34.73
CA GLU A 1052 -30.48 -16.19 -34.29
C GLU A 1052 -30.06 -15.12 -35.32
N VAL A 1053 -29.69 -15.52 -36.53
CA VAL A 1053 -29.22 -14.62 -37.60
C VAL A 1053 -30.39 -13.92 -38.32
N THR A 1054 -31.62 -14.38 -38.11
CA THR A 1054 -32.81 -13.98 -38.91
C THR A 1054 -33.80 -13.05 -38.21
N ARG A 1055 -33.41 -12.43 -37.08
CA ARG A 1055 -34.27 -11.51 -36.31
C ARG A 1055 -33.64 -10.13 -36.17
N ASP A 1056 -34.46 -9.09 -36.29
CA ASP A 1056 -34.09 -7.71 -35.99
C ASP A 1056 -33.54 -7.59 -34.56
N LYS A 1057 -32.39 -6.89 -34.44
CA LYS A 1057 -31.67 -6.71 -33.17
C LYS A 1057 -31.65 -5.23 -32.81
N GLU A 1058 -31.75 -4.95 -31.51
CA GLU A 1058 -31.79 -3.61 -30.97
C GLU A 1058 -30.82 -3.50 -29.81
N VAL A 1059 -30.03 -2.43 -29.78
CA VAL A 1059 -29.11 -2.15 -28.68
C VAL A 1059 -29.22 -0.68 -28.28
N ILE A 1060 -29.00 -0.42 -27.01
CA ILE A 1060 -29.01 0.92 -26.45
C ILE A 1060 -27.57 1.33 -26.14
N LEU A 1061 -27.12 2.39 -26.80
CA LEU A 1061 -25.84 3.03 -26.49
C LEU A 1061 -26.07 4.24 -25.58
N LEU A 1062 -25.21 4.44 -24.60
CA LEU A 1062 -25.13 5.65 -23.79
C LEU A 1062 -23.82 6.36 -24.10
N VAL A 1063 -23.91 7.60 -24.58
CA VAL A 1063 -22.77 8.52 -24.63
C VAL A 1063 -22.68 9.19 -23.25
N LYS A 1064 -21.82 8.68 -22.38
CA LYS A 1064 -21.45 9.33 -21.10
C LYS A 1064 -20.51 10.49 -21.41
N VAL A 1065 -20.87 11.72 -21.02
CA VAL A 1065 -20.09 12.95 -21.22
C VAL A 1065 -19.60 13.47 -19.87
N TYR A 1066 -18.29 13.71 -19.76
CA TYR A 1066 -17.59 14.16 -18.55
C TYR A 1066 -16.92 15.51 -18.77
N GLY A 1067 -16.74 16.28 -17.69
CA GLY A 1067 -15.80 17.41 -17.66
C GLY A 1067 -14.40 16.96 -17.21
N THR A 1068 -13.36 17.74 -17.53
CA THR A 1068 -11.94 17.37 -17.32
C THR A 1068 -11.59 16.91 -15.91
N PHE A 1069 -12.29 17.41 -14.88
CA PHE A 1069 -12.10 17.03 -13.47
C PHE A 1069 -13.33 16.38 -12.83
N SER A 1070 -14.36 16.03 -13.62
CA SER A 1070 -15.64 15.53 -13.11
C SER A 1070 -15.72 14.00 -13.13
N SER A 1071 -15.98 13.37 -11.99
CA SER A 1071 -16.39 11.97 -11.91
C SER A 1071 -17.83 11.76 -12.39
N LYS A 1072 -18.68 12.79 -12.26
CA LYS A 1072 -20.08 12.77 -12.71
C LYS A 1072 -20.15 12.95 -14.23
N SER A 1073 -21.13 12.29 -14.85
CA SER A 1073 -21.39 12.36 -16.30
C SER A 1073 -22.82 12.81 -16.63
N LYS A 1074 -23.00 13.36 -17.84
CA LYS A 1074 -24.30 13.54 -18.50
C LYS A 1074 -24.43 12.47 -19.58
N ASN A 1075 -25.59 11.81 -19.65
CA ASN A 1075 -25.76 10.63 -20.51
C ASN A 1075 -26.76 10.92 -21.64
N HIS A 1076 -26.35 10.74 -22.89
CA HIS A 1076 -27.24 10.78 -24.06
C HIS A 1076 -27.51 9.36 -24.55
N ARG A 1077 -28.79 8.98 -24.66
CA ARG A 1077 -29.24 7.63 -25.00
C ARG A 1077 -29.58 7.50 -26.49
N ILE A 1078 -28.94 6.56 -27.17
CA ILE A 1078 -29.08 6.30 -28.60
C ILE A 1078 -29.59 4.88 -28.80
N ARG A 1079 -30.68 4.73 -29.55
CA ARG A 1079 -31.23 3.44 -29.96
C ARG A 1079 -30.63 3.03 -31.31
N VAL A 1080 -29.90 1.92 -31.37
CA VAL A 1080 -29.38 1.37 -32.63
C VAL A 1080 -30.18 0.12 -32.97
N ARG A 1081 -30.81 0.09 -34.16
CA ARG A 1081 -31.57 -1.05 -34.66
C ARG A 1081 -30.95 -1.60 -35.95
N HIS A 1082 -30.67 -2.90 -35.96
CA HIS A 1082 -30.34 -3.66 -37.16
C HIS A 1082 -31.61 -4.37 -37.67
N CYS A 1083 -31.96 -4.14 -38.94
CA CYS A 1083 -33.11 -4.77 -39.60
C CYS A 1083 -32.66 -5.75 -40.69
N VAL A 1084 -33.09 -7.01 -40.59
CA VAL A 1084 -32.70 -8.08 -41.53
C VAL A 1084 -33.68 -8.15 -42.70
N SER A 1085 -33.27 -7.73 -43.90
CA SER A 1085 -34.17 -7.79 -45.06
C SER A 1085 -34.37 -9.23 -45.55
N PRO A 1086 -35.60 -9.70 -45.79
CA PRO A 1086 -35.83 -11.04 -46.33
C PRO A 1086 -35.31 -11.16 -47.76
N LYS A 1087 -34.44 -12.14 -48.02
CA LYS A 1087 -33.98 -12.48 -49.38
C LYS A 1087 -35.18 -12.88 -50.24
N ARG A 1088 -35.30 -12.31 -51.44
CA ARG A 1088 -36.23 -12.81 -52.47
C ARG A 1088 -35.68 -14.10 -53.04
N GLU A 1089 -36.19 -15.24 -52.58
CA GLU A 1089 -35.94 -16.51 -53.26
C GLU A 1089 -36.62 -16.52 -54.63
N GLY A 1090 -35.83 -16.76 -55.68
CA GLY A 1090 -36.32 -16.91 -57.03
C GLY A 1090 -36.56 -18.38 -57.36
N THR A 1091 -37.78 -18.88 -57.13
CA THR A 1091 -38.22 -20.18 -57.64
C THR A 1091 -39.35 -20.00 -58.66
N GLY A 1092 -39.13 -20.49 -59.87
CA GLY A 1092 -40.05 -20.32 -60.99
C GLY A 1092 -40.79 -21.61 -61.35
N THR A 1093 -42.06 -21.71 -60.98
CA THR A 1093 -43.01 -22.67 -61.57
C THR A 1093 -44.41 -22.05 -61.65
N LYS A 1094 -45.16 -22.38 -62.70
CA LYS A 1094 -46.52 -21.86 -62.94
C LYS A 1094 -47.58 -22.80 -62.35
N THR A 1095 -48.56 -22.25 -61.65
CA THR A 1095 -49.92 -22.80 -61.57
C THR A 1095 -50.92 -21.65 -61.36
N ASN A 1096 -52.05 -21.70 -62.05
CA ASN A 1096 -53.15 -20.74 -61.87
C ASN A 1096 -54.19 -21.32 -60.90
N ASN A 1097 -54.72 -20.52 -59.97
CA ASN A 1097 -56.10 -20.02 -60.07
C ASN A 1097 -56.62 -19.23 -58.84
N SER A 1098 -57.45 -18.23 -59.15
CA SER A 1098 -58.60 -17.71 -58.37
C SER A 1098 -58.44 -17.17 -56.93
N THR A 1099 -58.84 -15.89 -56.80
CA THR A 1099 -59.62 -15.28 -55.69
C THR A 1099 -59.04 -15.17 -54.27
N GLN A 1100 -58.66 -13.95 -53.89
CA GLN A 1100 -59.39 -13.19 -52.84
C GLN A 1100 -59.09 -11.67 -52.84
N ILE A 1101 -60.16 -10.86 -52.80
CA ILE A 1101 -60.43 -9.65 -51.97
C ILE A 1101 -59.42 -8.46 -51.95
N HIS A 1102 -59.97 -7.23 -51.92
CA HIS A 1102 -59.26 -5.94 -51.93
C HIS A 1102 -58.42 -5.64 -50.67
N GLY A 1103 -57.28 -4.96 -50.91
CA GLY A 1103 -56.58 -4.04 -50.00
C GLY A 1103 -55.85 -2.98 -50.84
N SER A 1104 -55.84 -1.71 -50.42
CA SER A 1104 -55.48 -0.58 -51.32
C SER A 1104 -53.97 -0.31 -51.46
N LEU A 1105 -53.57 0.05 -52.68
CA LEU A 1105 -52.24 0.57 -53.01
C LEU A 1105 -52.01 1.97 -52.44
N LEU A 1106 -50.75 2.29 -52.14
CA LEU A 1106 -50.13 3.53 -52.62
C LEU A 1106 -48.72 3.20 -53.14
N HIS A 1107 -48.29 3.87 -54.20
CA HIS A 1107 -47.17 3.43 -55.04
C HIS A 1107 -45.85 4.17 -54.75
N ARG A 1108 -44.73 3.56 -55.14
CA ARG A 1108 -43.38 4.13 -55.07
C ARG A 1108 -42.99 4.72 -56.42
N SER A 1109 -42.65 6.02 -56.44
CA SER A 1109 -42.12 6.81 -57.58
C SER A 1109 -41.75 8.20 -57.03
N ASP A 1110 -40.61 8.83 -57.30
CA ASP A 1110 -39.47 8.45 -58.15
C ASP A 1110 -38.11 8.85 -57.51
N ILE A 1111 -37.01 8.34 -58.08
CA ILE A 1111 -35.66 8.80 -57.76
C ILE A 1111 -35.31 9.98 -58.67
N GLN A 1112 -34.94 11.12 -58.10
CA GLN A 1112 -34.24 12.17 -58.84
C GLN A 1112 -32.95 12.57 -58.10
N ARG A 1113 -31.82 12.58 -58.82
CA ARG A 1113 -30.52 12.99 -58.29
C ARG A 1113 -30.49 14.50 -58.07
N LEU A 1114 -30.19 14.94 -56.85
CA LEU A 1114 -29.58 16.25 -56.61
C LEU A 1114 -28.29 16.09 -55.81
N SER A 1115 -27.18 16.25 -56.53
CA SER A 1115 -25.96 16.78 -55.93
C SER A 1115 -26.15 18.29 -55.70
N MET A 1116 -25.28 18.89 -54.88
CA MET A 1116 -25.20 20.31 -54.45
C MET A 1116 -25.83 20.64 -53.10
N SER A 1117 -24.94 20.70 -52.09
CA SER A 1117 -24.81 21.78 -51.09
C SER A 1117 -26.05 22.62 -50.74
N SER A 1118 -26.53 22.46 -49.50
CA SER A 1118 -26.99 23.60 -48.71
C SER A 1118 -26.62 23.40 -47.24
N ASP A 1119 -26.22 24.48 -46.57
CA ASP A 1119 -25.71 24.45 -45.20
C ASP A 1119 -26.83 24.33 -44.16
N VAL A 1120 -26.91 23.20 -43.47
CA VAL A 1120 -27.76 23.04 -42.27
C VAL A 1120 -27.16 23.79 -41.06
N VAL A 1121 -25.89 24.19 -41.15
CA VAL A 1121 -25.15 24.88 -40.08
C VAL A 1121 -25.76 26.24 -39.72
N ASP A 1122 -26.20 27.02 -40.71
CA ASP A 1122 -26.71 28.39 -40.46
C ASP A 1122 -28.14 28.41 -39.89
N HIS A 1123 -28.97 27.39 -40.15
CA HIS A 1123 -30.29 27.31 -39.53
C HIS A 1123 -30.26 26.97 -38.03
N LEU A 1124 -29.15 26.41 -37.54
CA LEU A 1124 -28.95 26.09 -36.11
C LEU A 1124 -28.27 27.21 -35.31
N ARG A 1125 -27.99 28.38 -35.92
CA ARG A 1125 -27.41 29.54 -35.23
C ARG A 1125 -28.44 30.45 -34.52
N ASN A 1126 -29.71 30.43 -34.95
CA ASN A 1126 -30.69 31.46 -34.58
C ASN A 1126 -31.80 31.02 -33.60
N LEU A 1127 -31.68 29.84 -32.98
CA LEU A 1127 -32.59 29.41 -31.92
C LEU A 1127 -32.01 29.76 -30.54
N HIS A 1128 -32.33 30.96 -30.07
CA HIS A 1128 -32.21 31.33 -28.66
C HIS A 1128 -33.46 30.91 -27.88
N THR A 1129 -33.24 30.40 -26.66
CA THR A 1129 -34.22 30.07 -25.61
C THR A 1129 -35.22 28.93 -25.88
N PRO A 1130 -35.58 28.14 -24.84
CA PRO A 1130 -34.81 27.76 -23.65
C PRO A 1130 -34.56 26.23 -23.55
#